data_AF-A0A0D1YZP4-F1
#
_entry.id   AF-A0A0D1YZP4-F1
#
_cell.length_a   1.000
_cell.length_b   1.000
_cell.length_c   1.000
_cell.angle_alpha   90.00
_cell.angle_beta   90.00
_cell.angle_gamma   90.00
#
_symmetry.space_group_name_H-M   'P 1'
#
loop_
_entity.id
_entity.type
_entity.pdbx_description
1 polymer ?
#
loop_
_entity_poly.entity_id
_entity_poly.type
_entity_poly.pdbx_seq_one_letter_code
_entity_poly.pdbx_strand_id
1 'polypeptide(L)'
;MRVLLAVVPLLSRLTTLGTAQVVTPAIITTDGGKNLTDANGLAKTPPMGWSSWIQFGEDINEQLIRDTIDALESTGLRDVGFKFVNLDDGWQAHKGDRSQHPLTYDPVKFPNGIKAVADYAHSKGFKMGIYSGPGGTTCAGYTGSQGHETTDAQMFASWGIDHLKYDACCAFENASIPEVQNVFRTMSQALLNTSHPIVYHTCHCGWADIWQWAAYLGANHWRIGQDISDDFNYPGNREKYYFDVLDMIDRGNELTAYAGPGHFNDFDMLIIGLNGKSIELVGTGCSNVEYRTHFSMWSILSSPLLIGADVRNLDNASLETLLNADIIALNQDPAGNQAQLVRDIANVQVYAKELDDGSYGVALLNRGGQTADITFGVRRDLVIEWDRFYLRDLWESKGNASDYTFYNIPFLRQRSCRMKRRSTKYGNPLKMLMIAKSSVFAPDPIPAMNHYPQAWGRPRDDVYGPYDHSHLKTSMPTTHTQSPAVTGTSVLGVKFKDGVVIAADNLASYGSLARFTDVKRLRTFPPNTVIGFGGDVSDMQYLDRLLQSLDIRENYLSSSEHTLNAKNLHTYLSKVMYKRRSEFNPLWNMMLVAGLDDDDKPFLASVDLLGTTFSSPTLATGFGAHLAQPLLRKLMPNDEESVKDVTKEMAVEAVKASMKVLFYRDARSMDKYSIAVVTKDGVELKEDEKLENQSWGFADQIRGYGTQTA
;
A
#
# COMPACT_ATOMS: atom_id res chain seq x y z
N MET A 1 4.86 12.72 -17.04
CA MET A 1 5.26 11.86 -15.89
C MET A 1 6.43 10.96 -16.28
N ARG A 2 7.01 10.19 -15.34
CA ARG A 2 7.93 9.08 -15.60
C ARG A 2 7.34 7.76 -15.11
N VAL A 3 7.56 6.63 -15.79
CA VAL A 3 7.22 5.28 -15.28
C VAL A 3 8.39 4.33 -15.49
N LEU A 4 8.67 3.52 -14.46
CA LEU A 4 9.85 2.67 -14.28
C LEU A 4 9.40 1.30 -13.78
N LEU A 5 10.25 0.27 -13.86
CA LEU A 5 10.09 -0.97 -13.10
C LEU A 5 11.42 -1.71 -12.83
N ALA A 6 11.47 -2.62 -11.85
CA ALA A 6 12.71 -3.32 -11.49
C ALA A 6 12.50 -4.81 -11.14
N VAL A 7 13.22 -5.71 -11.83
CA VAL A 7 13.11 -7.19 -11.76
C VAL A 7 14.38 -7.81 -11.14
N VAL A 8 14.19 -8.86 -10.34
CA VAL A 8 15.25 -9.77 -9.86
C VAL A 8 15.41 -10.94 -10.84
N PRO A 9 16.63 -11.44 -11.14
CA PRO A 9 16.82 -12.63 -11.96
C PRO A 9 16.34 -13.91 -11.25
N LEU A 10 15.02 -14.17 -11.32
CA LEU A 10 14.30 -15.15 -10.50
C LEU A 10 14.79 -16.60 -10.66
N LEU A 11 14.79 -17.34 -9.56
CA LEU A 11 14.96 -18.79 -9.48
C LEU A 11 13.74 -19.38 -8.73
N SER A 12 12.75 -19.87 -9.49
CA SER A 12 11.50 -20.59 -9.08
C SER A 12 10.65 -20.03 -7.92
N ARG A 13 9.43 -19.57 -8.26
CA ARG A 13 8.26 -19.36 -7.37
C ARG A 13 7.57 -20.70 -7.03
N LEU A 14 6.68 -20.75 -6.02
CA LEU A 14 5.21 -20.87 -6.24
C LEU A 14 4.34 -20.76 -4.97
N THR A 15 3.01 -20.89 -5.18
CA THR A 15 1.85 -20.38 -4.41
C THR A 15 0.66 -21.39 -4.53
N THR A 16 -0.46 -21.40 -3.77
CA THR A 16 -0.99 -20.63 -2.62
C THR A 16 -2.19 -21.36 -1.95
N LEU A 17 -2.40 -21.16 -0.63
CA LEU A 17 -3.70 -21.21 0.12
C LEU A 17 -4.52 -22.54 0.23
N GLY A 18 -5.47 -22.60 1.18
CA GLY A 18 -6.63 -23.52 1.21
C GLY A 18 -6.72 -24.57 2.36
N THR A 19 -7.11 -24.24 3.61
CA THR A 19 -8.49 -24.11 4.17
C THR A 19 -9.26 -25.41 4.55
N ALA A 20 -9.72 -25.49 5.81
CA ALA A 20 -10.87 -26.28 6.31
C ALA A 20 -11.37 -25.76 7.69
N GLN A 21 -12.68 -25.87 7.99
CA GLN A 21 -13.37 -25.47 9.24
C GLN A 21 -13.26 -26.57 10.34
N VAL A 22 -13.74 -26.48 11.60
CA VAL A 22 -14.73 -25.64 12.34
C VAL A 22 -14.20 -25.43 13.80
N VAL A 23 -14.67 -24.51 14.67
CA VAL A 23 -15.97 -24.41 15.40
C VAL A 23 -16.20 -22.95 15.87
N THR A 24 -17.47 -22.54 16.00
CA THR A 24 -17.95 -21.17 16.25
C THR A 24 -18.24 -20.80 17.72
N PRO A 25 -17.98 -19.54 18.15
CA PRO A 25 -18.80 -18.84 19.15
C PRO A 25 -20.02 -18.14 18.49
N ALA A 26 -20.92 -17.56 19.28
CA ALA A 26 -22.27 -17.17 18.85
C ALA A 26 -22.32 -16.07 17.76
N ILE A 27 -23.28 -16.22 16.84
CA ILE A 27 -23.54 -15.32 15.71
C ILE A 27 -24.64 -14.33 16.10
N ILE A 28 -24.44 -13.02 15.84
CA ILE A 28 -25.57 -12.08 15.69
C ILE A 28 -26.00 -12.17 14.23
N THR A 29 -27.13 -12.82 13.96
CA THR A 29 -27.58 -13.13 12.61
C THR A 29 -28.29 -11.95 11.95
N THR A 30 -27.64 -11.35 10.97
CA THR A 30 -28.29 -10.73 9.80
C THR A 30 -27.80 -11.47 8.54
N ASP A 31 -28.66 -11.58 7.52
CA ASP A 31 -28.54 -12.62 6.49
C ASP A 31 -27.36 -12.48 5.51
N GLY A 32 -26.90 -13.63 5.00
CA GLY A 32 -26.17 -13.70 3.71
C GLY A 32 -24.65 -13.76 3.77
N GLY A 33 -24.06 -14.83 4.33
CA GLY A 33 -22.61 -15.03 4.30
C GLY A 33 -22.03 -15.38 2.92
N LYS A 34 -21.08 -14.56 2.44
CA LYS A 34 -20.14 -14.88 1.35
C LYS A 34 -18.73 -14.43 1.74
N ASN A 35 -17.70 -15.21 1.38
CA ASN A 35 -16.29 -14.79 1.50
C ASN A 35 -15.88 -13.94 0.30
N LEU A 36 -14.99 -12.98 0.51
CA LEU A 36 -14.52 -12.02 -0.52
C LEU A 36 -13.70 -12.62 -1.67
N THR A 37 -13.20 -13.85 -1.56
CA THR A 37 -12.07 -14.37 -2.36
C THR A 37 -12.39 -14.75 -3.80
N ASP A 38 -13.47 -14.20 -4.36
CA ASP A 38 -13.62 -13.88 -5.78
C ASP A 38 -14.90 -13.07 -5.97
N ALA A 39 -14.78 -11.79 -6.33
CA ALA A 39 -15.93 -10.96 -6.72
C ALA A 39 -16.47 -11.47 -8.06
N ASN A 40 -17.49 -12.34 -8.00
CA ASN A 40 -18.20 -13.03 -9.10
C ASN A 40 -17.36 -13.86 -10.10
N GLY A 41 -16.02 -13.82 -10.02
CA GLY A 41 -15.09 -14.56 -10.86
C GLY A 41 -14.67 -13.84 -12.16
N LEU A 42 -15.27 -12.69 -12.48
CA LEU A 42 -14.95 -11.88 -13.66
C LEU A 42 -13.85 -10.86 -13.36
N ALA A 43 -13.52 -10.03 -14.36
CA ALA A 43 -12.61 -8.88 -14.26
C ALA A 43 -11.30 -9.17 -13.47
N LYS A 44 -10.61 -10.27 -13.78
CA LYS A 44 -9.36 -10.65 -13.07
C LYS A 44 -8.23 -9.62 -13.21
N THR A 45 -8.26 -8.85 -14.30
CA THR A 45 -7.50 -7.61 -14.51
C THR A 45 -8.48 -6.46 -14.77
N PRO A 46 -8.06 -5.18 -14.65
CA PRO A 46 -8.96 -4.04 -14.81
C PRO A 46 -9.66 -4.05 -16.19
N PRO A 47 -10.98 -3.80 -16.29
CA PRO A 47 -11.68 -3.76 -17.56
C PRO A 47 -11.10 -2.69 -18.52
N MET A 48 -10.73 -3.10 -19.74
CA MET A 48 -10.26 -2.21 -20.80
C MET A 48 -11.29 -2.11 -21.93
N GLY A 49 -11.58 -0.90 -22.40
CA GLY A 49 -12.58 -0.69 -23.44
C GLY A 49 -12.85 0.77 -23.79
N TRP A 50 -14.09 1.04 -24.17
CA TRP A 50 -14.61 2.35 -24.57
C TRP A 50 -16.02 2.54 -23.99
N SER A 51 -16.40 3.79 -23.69
CA SER A 51 -17.77 4.17 -23.28
C SER A 51 -18.27 5.34 -24.11
N SER A 52 -19.57 5.35 -24.43
CA SER A 52 -20.15 6.35 -25.32
C SER A 52 -20.34 7.74 -24.71
N TRP A 53 -20.47 7.84 -23.38
CA TRP A 53 -21.01 9.03 -22.70
C TRP A 53 -20.34 10.35 -23.07
N ILE A 54 -19.04 10.45 -22.79
CA ILE A 54 -18.28 11.69 -22.83
C ILE A 54 -18.41 12.43 -24.18
N GLN A 55 -18.20 11.68 -25.27
CA GLN A 55 -18.12 12.25 -26.62
C GLN A 55 -19.48 12.40 -27.31
N PHE A 56 -20.47 11.57 -26.97
CA PHE A 56 -21.71 11.43 -27.74
C PHE A 56 -22.99 11.68 -26.92
N GLY A 57 -22.92 11.65 -25.59
CA GLY A 57 -24.08 11.81 -24.72
C GLY A 57 -25.23 10.88 -25.11
N GLU A 58 -26.41 11.45 -25.25
CA GLU A 58 -27.62 10.75 -25.70
C GLU A 58 -27.63 10.40 -27.21
N ASP A 59 -26.77 10.99 -28.06
CA ASP A 59 -26.81 10.89 -29.53
C ASP A 59 -26.21 9.58 -30.10
N ILE A 60 -26.40 8.47 -29.37
CA ILE A 60 -25.96 7.12 -29.75
C ILE A 60 -26.98 6.38 -30.63
N ASN A 61 -26.48 5.54 -31.54
CA ASN A 61 -27.30 4.67 -32.40
C ASN A 61 -26.50 3.46 -32.90
N GLU A 62 -27.18 2.46 -33.44
CA GLU A 62 -26.60 1.21 -33.91
C GLU A 62 -25.45 1.41 -34.93
N GLN A 63 -25.56 2.35 -35.87
CA GLN A 63 -24.51 2.57 -36.85
C GLN A 63 -23.26 3.19 -36.21
N LEU A 64 -23.42 4.20 -35.34
CA LEU A 64 -22.31 4.80 -34.59
C LEU A 64 -21.53 3.74 -33.82
N ILE A 65 -22.22 2.83 -33.13
CA ILE A 65 -21.57 1.79 -32.31
C ILE A 65 -20.87 0.75 -33.20
N ARG A 66 -21.44 0.40 -34.36
CA ARG A 66 -20.75 -0.44 -35.36
C ARG A 66 -19.49 0.23 -35.91
N ASP A 67 -19.56 1.52 -36.26
CA ASP A 67 -18.40 2.29 -36.73
C ASP A 67 -17.30 2.38 -35.66
N THR A 68 -17.68 2.54 -34.39
CA THR A 68 -16.76 2.55 -33.23
C THR A 68 -16.10 1.19 -33.00
N ILE A 69 -16.84 0.08 -33.10
CA ILE A 69 -16.29 -1.29 -33.06
C ILE A 69 -15.25 -1.48 -34.17
N ASP A 70 -15.55 -0.99 -35.37
CA ASP A 70 -14.67 -1.12 -36.54
C ASP A 70 -13.42 -0.23 -36.44
N ALA A 71 -13.53 0.94 -35.80
CA ALA A 71 -12.39 1.77 -35.45
C ALA A 71 -11.51 1.15 -34.35
N LEU A 72 -12.09 0.58 -33.29
CA LEU A 72 -11.33 -0.11 -32.25
C LEU A 72 -10.53 -1.31 -32.79
N GLU A 73 -11.07 -2.00 -33.80
CA GLU A 73 -10.35 -3.05 -34.53
C GLU A 73 -9.26 -2.47 -35.44
N SER A 74 -9.61 -1.56 -36.36
CA SER A 74 -8.70 -1.07 -37.40
C SER A 74 -7.58 -0.14 -36.89
N THR A 75 -7.75 0.49 -35.73
CA THR A 75 -6.68 1.23 -35.04
C THR A 75 -5.75 0.34 -34.21
N GLY A 76 -6.08 -0.94 -34.03
CA GLY A 76 -5.32 -1.89 -33.19
C GLY A 76 -5.62 -1.79 -31.69
N LEU A 77 -6.54 -0.94 -31.25
CA LEU A 77 -6.91 -0.78 -29.83
C LEU A 77 -7.45 -2.10 -29.23
N ARG A 78 -8.24 -2.87 -29.99
CA ARG A 78 -8.68 -4.23 -29.58
C ARG A 78 -7.51 -5.15 -29.26
N ASP A 79 -6.48 -5.11 -30.10
CA ASP A 79 -5.40 -6.08 -30.11
C ASP A 79 -4.41 -5.83 -28.96
N VAL A 80 -4.28 -4.58 -28.50
CA VAL A 80 -3.57 -4.24 -27.24
C VAL A 80 -4.42 -4.43 -25.98
N GLY A 81 -5.74 -4.59 -26.09
CA GLY A 81 -6.59 -5.05 -24.98
C GLY A 81 -7.95 -4.38 -24.81
N PHE A 82 -8.24 -3.26 -25.50
CA PHE A 82 -9.52 -2.53 -25.35
C PHE A 82 -10.67 -3.33 -25.97
N LYS A 83 -11.38 -4.10 -25.14
CA LYS A 83 -12.35 -5.12 -25.57
C LYS A 83 -13.78 -4.83 -25.15
N PHE A 84 -14.02 -4.07 -24.08
CA PHE A 84 -15.37 -3.64 -23.72
C PHE A 84 -15.84 -2.47 -24.60
N VAL A 85 -17.08 -2.52 -25.06
CA VAL A 85 -17.75 -1.46 -25.84
C VAL A 85 -19.06 -1.16 -25.12
N ASN A 86 -19.04 -0.13 -24.28
CA ASN A 86 -20.13 0.17 -23.36
C ASN A 86 -21.06 1.23 -23.94
N LEU A 87 -22.36 0.91 -24.01
CA LEU A 87 -23.41 1.92 -24.12
C LEU A 87 -23.59 2.55 -22.74
N ASP A 88 -23.44 3.86 -22.66
CA ASP A 88 -23.85 4.66 -21.50
C ASP A 88 -25.32 5.11 -21.66
N ASP A 89 -25.79 6.10 -20.90
CA ASP A 89 -27.20 6.53 -20.94
C ASP A 89 -27.68 6.98 -22.34
N GLY A 90 -28.99 6.84 -22.60
CA GLY A 90 -29.62 7.26 -23.86
C GLY A 90 -29.91 6.17 -24.90
N TRP A 91 -29.71 4.89 -24.57
CA TRP A 91 -30.08 3.76 -25.43
C TRP A 91 -31.58 3.35 -25.30
N GLN A 92 -32.25 3.82 -24.26
CA GLN A 92 -33.60 3.44 -23.85
C GLN A 92 -34.68 4.18 -24.67
N ALA A 93 -35.81 3.53 -24.93
CA ALA A 93 -36.92 4.10 -25.72
C ALA A 93 -37.65 5.28 -25.08
N HIS A 94 -37.52 5.46 -23.76
CA HIS A 94 -38.42 6.31 -22.97
C HIS A 94 -37.65 7.13 -21.93
N LYS A 95 -37.90 8.45 -21.92
CA LYS A 95 -37.67 9.29 -20.74
C LYS A 95 -38.88 9.24 -19.83
N GLY A 96 -38.64 9.24 -18.53
CA GLY A 96 -39.68 9.10 -17.50
C GLY A 96 -39.61 7.78 -16.72
N ASP A 97 -40.35 7.78 -15.62
CA ASP A 97 -40.22 6.83 -14.51
C ASP A 97 -40.64 5.39 -14.85
N ARG A 98 -39.94 4.41 -14.25
CA ARG A 98 -40.19 2.96 -14.42
C ARG A 98 -41.59 2.49 -13.98
N SER A 99 -42.32 3.25 -13.18
CA SER A 99 -43.73 2.98 -12.89
C SER A 99 -44.67 3.31 -14.07
N GLN A 100 -44.22 4.08 -15.06
CA GLN A 100 -44.98 4.55 -16.22
C GLN A 100 -44.50 3.94 -17.53
N HIS A 101 -43.18 3.71 -17.65
CA HIS A 101 -42.52 3.21 -18.86
C HIS A 101 -41.71 1.94 -18.56
N PRO A 102 -41.77 0.89 -19.41
CA PRO A 102 -40.88 -0.26 -19.28
C PRO A 102 -39.48 0.08 -19.79
N LEU A 103 -38.43 -0.51 -19.18
CA LEU A 103 -37.10 -0.46 -19.76
C LEU A 103 -37.07 -1.32 -21.03
N THR A 104 -36.78 -0.68 -22.16
CA THR A 104 -36.56 -1.30 -23.47
C THR A 104 -35.70 -0.37 -24.32
N TYR A 105 -35.05 -0.90 -25.35
CA TYR A 105 -34.23 -0.11 -26.26
C TYR A 105 -35.07 0.75 -27.20
N ASP A 106 -34.53 1.90 -27.61
CA ASP A 106 -35.11 2.76 -28.63
C ASP A 106 -35.01 2.07 -30.01
N PRO A 107 -36.14 1.73 -30.68
CA PRO A 107 -36.15 1.03 -31.96
C PRO A 107 -35.84 1.94 -33.16
N VAL A 108 -35.70 3.24 -32.97
CA VAL A 108 -35.20 4.19 -33.99
C VAL A 108 -33.67 4.28 -33.90
N LYS A 109 -33.11 4.36 -32.69
CA LYS A 109 -31.65 4.30 -32.47
C LYS A 109 -31.07 2.91 -32.75
N PHE A 110 -31.79 1.85 -32.38
CA PHE A 110 -31.36 0.44 -32.50
C PHE A 110 -32.41 -0.40 -33.24
N PRO A 111 -32.58 -0.24 -34.56
CA PRO A 111 -33.64 -0.90 -35.33
C PRO A 111 -33.53 -2.42 -35.39
N ASN A 112 -32.33 -3.00 -35.20
CA ASN A 112 -32.15 -4.45 -35.06
C ASN A 112 -32.11 -4.92 -33.59
N GLY A 113 -32.26 -3.99 -32.64
CA GLY A 113 -32.18 -4.22 -31.20
C GLY A 113 -30.75 -4.41 -30.67
N ILE A 114 -30.56 -4.18 -29.37
CA ILE A 114 -29.25 -4.22 -28.69
C ILE A 114 -28.52 -5.54 -28.92
N LYS A 115 -29.24 -6.67 -28.96
CA LYS A 115 -28.64 -8.00 -29.23
C LYS A 115 -27.91 -8.05 -30.58
N ALA A 116 -28.43 -7.41 -31.63
CA ALA A 116 -27.76 -7.40 -32.95
C ALA A 116 -26.47 -6.57 -32.96
N VAL A 117 -26.27 -5.68 -31.98
CA VAL A 117 -25.03 -4.94 -31.73
C VAL A 117 -24.07 -5.77 -30.87
N ALA A 118 -24.58 -6.43 -29.83
CA ALA A 118 -23.79 -7.36 -29.00
C ALA A 118 -23.24 -8.53 -29.82
N ASP A 119 -24.08 -9.18 -30.63
CA ASP A 119 -23.68 -10.27 -31.53
C ASP A 119 -22.58 -9.81 -32.52
N TYR A 120 -22.61 -8.54 -32.93
CA TYR A 120 -21.58 -7.96 -33.79
C TYR A 120 -20.26 -7.73 -33.04
N ALA A 121 -20.33 -7.10 -31.86
CA ALA A 121 -19.18 -6.94 -30.97
C ALA A 121 -18.51 -8.30 -30.68
N HIS A 122 -19.29 -9.31 -30.30
CA HIS A 122 -18.83 -10.68 -30.06
C HIS A 122 -18.18 -11.30 -31.30
N SER A 123 -18.78 -11.14 -32.48
CA SER A 123 -18.21 -11.66 -33.74
C SER A 123 -16.84 -11.08 -34.11
N LYS A 124 -16.50 -9.90 -33.57
CA LYS A 124 -15.19 -9.23 -33.72
C LYS A 124 -14.26 -9.37 -32.51
N GLY A 125 -14.66 -10.16 -31.50
CA GLY A 125 -13.86 -10.44 -30.30
C GLY A 125 -13.97 -9.39 -29.18
N PHE A 126 -14.94 -8.48 -29.27
CA PHE A 126 -15.28 -7.50 -28.24
C PHE A 126 -16.29 -8.07 -27.23
N LYS A 127 -16.60 -7.25 -26.23
CA LYS A 127 -17.53 -7.48 -25.12
C LYS A 127 -18.49 -6.30 -25.02
N MET A 128 -19.80 -6.56 -24.94
CA MET A 128 -20.82 -5.52 -25.01
C MET A 128 -21.21 -5.03 -23.62
N GLY A 129 -21.13 -3.73 -23.37
CA GLY A 129 -21.60 -3.12 -22.12
C GLY A 129 -22.90 -2.34 -22.30
N ILE A 130 -23.65 -2.21 -21.22
CA ILE A 130 -24.87 -1.39 -21.15
C ILE A 130 -24.90 -0.58 -19.85
N TYR A 131 -25.84 0.35 -19.77
CA TYR A 131 -26.06 1.24 -18.64
C TYR A 131 -27.50 1.15 -18.12
N SER A 132 -27.68 1.25 -16.80
CA SER A 132 -28.96 1.53 -16.15
C SER A 132 -28.71 2.18 -14.78
N GLY A 133 -29.77 2.48 -14.03
CA GLY A 133 -29.70 3.00 -12.66
C GLY A 133 -30.74 2.37 -11.73
N PRO A 134 -30.54 2.48 -10.39
CA PRO A 134 -31.46 1.95 -9.39
C PRO A 134 -32.68 2.84 -9.12
N GLY A 135 -32.71 4.06 -9.67
CA GLY A 135 -33.89 4.92 -9.66
C GLY A 135 -34.91 4.50 -10.70
N GLY A 136 -36.14 5.01 -10.57
CA GLY A 136 -37.15 4.89 -11.62
C GLY A 136 -36.75 5.64 -12.90
N THR A 137 -35.86 6.64 -12.78
CA THR A 137 -35.11 7.24 -13.89
C THR A 137 -33.60 7.17 -13.69
N THR A 138 -32.88 7.28 -14.80
CA THR A 138 -31.42 7.43 -14.91
C THR A 138 -31.00 8.90 -14.91
N CYS A 139 -29.70 9.19 -15.12
CA CYS A 139 -29.15 10.53 -14.95
C CYS A 139 -29.60 11.50 -16.06
N ALA A 140 -29.69 11.03 -17.31
CA ALA A 140 -30.29 11.80 -18.41
C ALA A 140 -31.83 11.73 -18.42
N GLY A 141 -32.46 11.13 -17.40
CA GLY A 141 -33.91 11.04 -17.25
C GLY A 141 -34.58 9.92 -18.04
N TYR A 142 -33.81 8.97 -18.59
CA TYR A 142 -34.35 7.75 -19.19
C TYR A 142 -34.90 6.80 -18.13
N THR A 143 -35.74 5.84 -18.53
CA THR A 143 -36.28 4.81 -17.63
C THR A 143 -35.16 3.97 -17.00
N GLY A 144 -35.23 3.77 -15.68
CA GLY A 144 -34.29 2.93 -14.91
C GLY A 144 -34.83 1.54 -14.53
N SER A 145 -34.11 0.86 -13.64
CA SER A 145 -34.35 -0.54 -13.26
C SER A 145 -35.07 -0.76 -11.92
N GLN A 146 -35.48 0.31 -11.22
CA GLN A 146 -36.07 0.23 -9.89
C GLN A 146 -37.20 -0.82 -9.76
N GLY A 147 -37.01 -1.78 -8.85
CA GLY A 147 -37.98 -2.84 -8.53
C GLY A 147 -38.16 -3.90 -9.62
N HIS A 148 -37.34 -3.87 -10.67
CA HIS A 148 -37.39 -4.78 -11.81
C HIS A 148 -36.03 -5.44 -12.10
N GLU A 149 -35.07 -5.32 -11.18
CA GLU A 149 -33.66 -5.64 -11.38
C GLU A 149 -33.45 -7.08 -11.88
N THR A 150 -34.20 -8.05 -11.35
CA THR A 150 -34.19 -9.45 -11.81
C THR A 150 -34.63 -9.61 -13.27
N THR A 151 -35.68 -8.90 -13.69
CA THR A 151 -36.20 -8.94 -15.06
C THR A 151 -35.23 -8.26 -16.03
N ASP A 152 -34.69 -7.12 -15.62
CA ASP A 152 -33.77 -6.33 -16.43
C ASP A 152 -32.41 -7.04 -16.59
N ALA A 153 -31.88 -7.67 -15.53
CA ALA A 153 -30.69 -8.50 -15.61
C ALA A 153 -30.88 -9.70 -16.57
N GLN A 154 -32.05 -10.36 -16.53
CA GLN A 154 -32.39 -11.43 -17.48
C GLN A 154 -32.49 -10.90 -18.92
N MET A 155 -33.01 -9.69 -19.11
CA MET A 155 -33.07 -9.02 -20.42
C MET A 155 -31.66 -8.72 -20.94
N PHE A 156 -30.78 -8.11 -20.12
CA PHE A 156 -29.38 -7.85 -20.48
C PHE A 156 -28.63 -9.15 -20.83
N ALA A 157 -28.80 -10.21 -20.03
CA ALA A 157 -28.23 -11.53 -20.33
C ALA A 157 -28.78 -12.13 -21.63
N SER A 158 -30.08 -11.95 -21.94
CA SER A 158 -30.69 -12.43 -23.20
C SER A 158 -30.17 -11.68 -24.44
N TRP A 159 -29.68 -10.46 -24.26
CA TRP A 159 -29.00 -9.67 -25.29
C TRP A 159 -27.49 -9.95 -25.37
N GLY A 160 -26.93 -10.75 -24.48
CA GLY A 160 -25.50 -11.06 -24.46
C GLY A 160 -24.62 -9.94 -23.87
N ILE A 161 -25.18 -9.07 -23.04
CA ILE A 161 -24.42 -8.00 -22.37
C ILE A 161 -23.42 -8.59 -21.37
N ASP A 162 -22.16 -8.20 -21.49
CA ASP A 162 -21.03 -8.66 -20.68
C ASP A 162 -20.61 -7.67 -19.58
N HIS A 163 -21.17 -6.46 -19.56
CA HIS A 163 -20.84 -5.40 -18.58
C HIS A 163 -22.07 -4.50 -18.31
N LEU A 164 -22.34 -4.18 -17.04
CA LEU A 164 -23.36 -3.21 -16.64
C LEU A 164 -22.73 -2.08 -15.82
N LYS A 165 -22.76 -0.85 -16.33
CA LYS A 165 -22.67 0.37 -15.51
C LYS A 165 -24.02 0.57 -14.84
N TYR A 166 -24.04 0.49 -13.51
CA TYR A 166 -25.23 0.72 -12.70
C TYR A 166 -25.04 1.98 -11.87
N ASP A 167 -25.73 3.05 -12.28
CA ASP A 167 -25.42 4.40 -11.86
C ASP A 167 -26.51 5.00 -10.98
N ALA A 168 -26.14 5.40 -9.76
CA ALA A 168 -27.02 6.08 -8.83
C ALA A 168 -27.17 7.59 -9.12
N CYS A 169 -26.44 8.18 -10.07
CA CYS A 169 -26.48 9.61 -10.42
C CYS A 169 -26.14 10.55 -9.26
N CYS A 170 -25.33 10.07 -8.31
CA CYS A 170 -25.17 10.67 -6.99
C CYS A 170 -26.53 11.00 -6.29
N ALA A 171 -27.57 10.19 -6.51
CA ALA A 171 -28.64 10.06 -5.53
C ALA A 171 -28.09 9.30 -4.30
N PHE A 172 -28.78 9.44 -3.15
CA PHE A 172 -28.43 8.81 -1.87
C PHE A 172 -27.24 9.41 -1.07
N GLU A 173 -26.80 10.66 -1.33
CA GLU A 173 -25.74 11.35 -0.55
C GLU A 173 -25.92 11.25 0.98
N ASN A 174 -27.17 11.41 1.42
CA ASN A 174 -27.57 11.48 2.83
C ASN A 174 -28.15 10.16 3.35
N ALA A 175 -28.05 9.06 2.58
CA ALA A 175 -28.50 7.74 3.00
C ALA A 175 -27.42 7.04 3.85
N SER A 176 -27.84 6.10 4.68
CA SER A 176 -26.91 5.27 5.45
C SER A 176 -26.25 4.20 4.56
N ILE A 177 -25.03 3.79 4.93
CA ILE A 177 -24.28 2.73 4.21
C ILE A 177 -25.13 1.46 3.98
N PRO A 178 -25.92 0.94 4.96
CA PRO A 178 -26.81 -0.20 4.73
C PRO A 178 -27.89 -0.01 3.64
N GLU A 179 -28.41 1.21 3.48
CA GLU A 179 -29.41 1.54 2.45
C GLU A 179 -28.77 1.54 1.05
N VAL A 180 -27.62 2.22 0.91
CA VAL A 180 -26.84 2.24 -0.35
C VAL A 180 -26.37 0.83 -0.71
N GLN A 181 -25.86 0.07 0.26
CA GLN A 181 -25.55 -1.35 0.06
C GLN A 181 -26.75 -2.15 -0.43
N ASN A 182 -27.95 -1.89 0.09
CA ASN A 182 -29.14 -2.62 -0.35
C ASN A 182 -29.51 -2.31 -1.80
N VAL A 183 -29.40 -1.05 -2.21
CA VAL A 183 -29.61 -0.60 -3.59
C VAL A 183 -28.72 -1.39 -4.57
N PHE A 184 -27.41 -1.45 -4.31
CA PHE A 184 -26.48 -2.17 -5.19
C PHE A 184 -26.53 -3.71 -5.02
N ARG A 185 -26.95 -4.22 -3.87
CA ARG A 185 -27.13 -5.66 -3.60
C ARG A 185 -28.23 -6.27 -4.45
N THR A 186 -29.35 -5.56 -4.63
CA THR A 186 -30.51 -6.06 -5.42
C THR A 186 -30.11 -6.37 -6.87
N MET A 187 -29.47 -5.41 -7.56
CA MET A 187 -28.99 -5.64 -8.93
C MET A 187 -27.84 -6.66 -8.98
N SER A 188 -26.90 -6.66 -8.01
CA SER A 188 -25.84 -7.68 -8.00
C SER A 188 -26.40 -9.11 -7.86
N GLN A 189 -27.39 -9.32 -6.99
CA GLN A 189 -28.09 -10.60 -6.87
C GLN A 189 -28.85 -10.97 -8.14
N ALA A 190 -29.45 -10.00 -8.83
CA ALA A 190 -30.10 -10.22 -10.12
C ALA A 190 -29.11 -10.72 -11.18
N LEU A 191 -27.98 -10.01 -11.38
CA LEU A 191 -26.93 -10.38 -12.33
C LEU A 191 -26.33 -11.76 -12.03
N LEU A 192 -26.01 -12.05 -10.76
CA LEU A 192 -25.45 -13.33 -10.31
C LEU A 192 -26.39 -14.54 -10.52
N ASN A 193 -27.68 -14.30 -10.72
CA ASN A 193 -28.69 -15.33 -11.00
C ASN A 193 -28.98 -15.50 -12.50
N THR A 194 -28.26 -14.80 -13.38
CA THR A 194 -28.36 -14.97 -14.84
C THR A 194 -27.44 -16.10 -15.35
N SER A 195 -27.70 -16.60 -16.56
CA SER A 195 -26.86 -17.62 -17.21
C SER A 195 -25.71 -17.07 -18.06
N HIS A 196 -25.61 -15.74 -18.21
CA HIS A 196 -24.55 -15.05 -18.96
C HIS A 196 -23.78 -14.13 -18.01
N PRO A 197 -22.50 -14.36 -17.72
CA PRO A 197 -21.78 -13.56 -16.72
C PRO A 197 -21.61 -12.10 -17.14
N ILE A 198 -22.04 -11.16 -16.28
CA ILE A 198 -21.99 -9.71 -16.52
C ILE A 198 -21.05 -9.04 -15.50
N VAL A 199 -20.04 -8.30 -15.99
CA VAL A 199 -19.15 -7.47 -15.17
C VAL A 199 -19.96 -6.35 -14.54
N TYR A 200 -19.96 -6.24 -13.21
CA TYR A 200 -20.79 -5.29 -12.50
C TYR A 200 -19.99 -4.05 -12.07
N HIS A 201 -20.32 -2.90 -12.67
CA HIS A 201 -19.76 -1.60 -12.31
C HIS A 201 -20.79 -0.82 -11.48
N THR A 202 -20.46 -0.50 -10.23
CA THR A 202 -21.32 0.30 -9.36
C THR A 202 -20.87 1.76 -9.32
N CYS A 203 -21.59 2.64 -10.01
CA CYS A 203 -21.32 4.08 -9.99
C CYS A 203 -22.18 4.77 -8.91
N HIS A 204 -21.50 5.35 -7.92
CA HIS A 204 -22.11 6.13 -6.83
C HIS A 204 -21.15 7.23 -6.36
N CYS A 205 -20.39 7.81 -7.29
CA CYS A 205 -19.63 9.05 -7.07
C CYS A 205 -18.61 9.02 -5.91
N GLY A 206 -18.19 7.83 -5.47
CA GLY A 206 -17.32 7.64 -4.31
C GLY A 206 -17.98 7.82 -2.94
N TRP A 207 -19.30 7.80 -2.86
CA TRP A 207 -20.04 8.05 -1.63
C TRP A 207 -20.33 6.78 -0.83
N ALA A 208 -20.78 6.95 0.42
CA ALA A 208 -21.01 5.88 1.39
C ALA A 208 -19.81 4.90 1.55
N ASP A 209 -18.58 5.41 1.32
CA ASP A 209 -17.33 4.66 1.26
C ASP A 209 -17.40 3.35 0.44
N ILE A 210 -17.95 3.45 -0.78
CA ILE A 210 -18.29 2.30 -1.65
C ILE A 210 -17.19 1.21 -1.78
N TRP A 211 -15.92 1.61 -1.79
CA TRP A 211 -14.76 0.71 -1.82
C TRP A 211 -14.69 -0.26 -0.65
N GLN A 212 -15.25 0.07 0.52
CA GLN A 212 -15.25 -0.80 1.70
C GLN A 212 -16.18 -2.01 1.56
N TRP A 213 -17.19 -1.97 0.67
CA TRP A 213 -18.26 -2.98 0.64
C TRP A 213 -18.69 -3.48 -0.74
N ALA A 214 -18.44 -2.76 -1.84
CA ALA A 214 -18.95 -3.14 -3.16
C ALA A 214 -18.44 -4.52 -3.64
N ALA A 215 -17.18 -4.86 -3.37
CA ALA A 215 -16.61 -6.18 -3.65
C ALA A 215 -17.37 -7.33 -2.94
N TYR A 216 -17.84 -7.13 -1.70
CA TYR A 216 -18.61 -8.12 -0.95
C TYR A 216 -19.99 -8.39 -1.56
N LEU A 217 -20.57 -7.42 -2.26
CA LEU A 217 -21.84 -7.58 -2.96
C LEU A 217 -21.67 -8.39 -4.26
N GLY A 218 -20.50 -8.28 -4.89
CA GLY A 218 -20.18 -8.86 -6.20
C GLY A 218 -19.92 -7.83 -7.30
N ALA A 219 -19.60 -6.58 -6.95
CA ALA A 219 -19.13 -5.57 -7.90
C ALA A 219 -17.67 -5.83 -8.30
N ASN A 220 -17.37 -5.62 -9.58
CA ASN A 220 -16.03 -5.79 -10.15
C ASN A 220 -15.23 -4.48 -10.19
N HIS A 221 -15.90 -3.34 -10.18
CA HIS A 221 -15.28 -2.04 -9.95
C HIS A 221 -16.34 -1.00 -9.54
N TRP A 222 -15.87 0.08 -8.94
CA TRP A 222 -16.72 1.14 -8.39
C TRP A 222 -16.06 2.51 -8.57
N ARG A 223 -16.85 3.50 -9.01
CA ARG A 223 -16.39 4.89 -9.11
C ARG A 223 -16.01 5.45 -7.74
N ILE A 224 -14.74 5.80 -7.58
CA ILE A 224 -14.21 6.32 -6.30
C ILE A 224 -14.49 7.80 -6.07
N GLY A 225 -14.93 8.55 -7.08
CA GLY A 225 -15.23 9.98 -7.02
C GLY A 225 -16.32 10.38 -8.02
N GLN A 226 -16.66 11.68 -8.03
CA GLN A 226 -17.59 12.29 -8.99
C GLN A 226 -16.98 12.27 -10.41
N ASP A 227 -17.63 12.85 -11.43
CA ASP A 227 -17.20 12.68 -12.81
C ASP A 227 -15.87 13.42 -13.11
N ILE A 228 -15.05 12.88 -14.00
CA ILE A 228 -13.79 13.51 -14.43
C ILE A 228 -14.04 14.71 -15.38
N SER A 229 -13.24 15.77 -15.31
CA SER A 229 -13.19 16.82 -16.35
C SER A 229 -12.07 16.60 -17.36
N ASP A 230 -12.17 17.19 -18.56
CA ASP A 230 -11.05 17.26 -19.50
C ASP A 230 -10.05 18.39 -19.13
N ASP A 231 -9.57 18.36 -17.88
CA ASP A 231 -8.51 19.22 -17.36
C ASP A 231 -7.49 18.42 -16.55
N PHE A 232 -6.22 18.84 -16.60
CA PHE A 232 -5.17 18.17 -15.84
C PHE A 232 -5.08 18.65 -14.37
N ASN A 233 -5.36 19.93 -14.12
CA ASN A 233 -5.23 20.59 -12.83
C ASN A 233 -5.95 21.95 -12.90
N TYR A 234 -7.21 22.03 -12.47
CA TYR A 234 -8.06 23.23 -12.61
C TYR A 234 -8.90 23.59 -11.36
N PRO A 235 -8.29 23.65 -10.16
CA PRO A 235 -8.99 23.88 -8.89
C PRO A 235 -9.70 25.25 -8.78
N GLY A 236 -9.40 26.19 -9.68
CA GLY A 236 -9.96 27.55 -9.67
C GLY A 236 -11.38 27.68 -10.23
N ASN A 237 -11.89 26.67 -10.95
CA ASN A 237 -13.20 26.75 -11.62
C ASN A 237 -14.04 25.47 -11.41
N ARG A 238 -13.99 24.90 -10.19
CA ARG A 238 -14.81 23.74 -9.82
C ARG A 238 -16.29 24.11 -9.76
N GLU A 239 -17.03 23.79 -10.80
CA GLU A 239 -18.40 23.33 -10.59
C GLU A 239 -18.34 22.10 -9.67
N LYS A 240 -19.22 22.03 -8.66
CA LYS A 240 -19.10 21.09 -7.51
C LYS A 240 -19.30 19.61 -7.85
N TYR A 241 -19.28 19.26 -9.14
CA TYR A 241 -19.56 17.93 -9.65
C TYR A 241 -18.35 17.28 -10.32
N TYR A 242 -17.35 18.04 -10.75
CA TYR A 242 -16.24 17.51 -11.55
C TYR A 242 -14.90 17.54 -10.80
N PHE A 243 -14.11 16.48 -10.99
CA PHE A 243 -12.73 16.36 -10.51
C PHE A 243 -11.74 16.35 -11.68
N ASP A 244 -10.63 17.08 -11.54
CA ASP A 244 -9.54 17.02 -12.52
C ASP A 244 -8.66 15.76 -12.32
N VAL A 245 -7.75 15.52 -13.27
CA VAL A 245 -6.84 14.35 -13.25
C VAL A 245 -6.06 14.24 -11.93
N LEU A 246 -5.63 15.35 -11.33
CA LEU A 246 -4.86 15.35 -10.08
C LEU A 246 -5.74 15.18 -8.83
N ASP A 247 -6.96 15.75 -8.81
CA ASP A 247 -7.95 15.52 -7.74
C ASP A 247 -8.31 14.04 -7.65
N MET A 248 -8.56 13.39 -8.79
CA MET A 248 -8.92 11.96 -8.82
C MET A 248 -7.75 11.06 -8.42
N ILE A 249 -6.52 11.37 -8.83
CA ILE A 249 -5.31 10.69 -8.35
C ILE A 249 -5.20 10.77 -6.83
N ASP A 250 -5.33 11.97 -6.24
CA ASP A 250 -5.14 12.13 -4.80
C ASP A 250 -6.22 11.41 -3.99
N ARG A 251 -7.46 11.40 -4.50
CA ARG A 251 -8.58 10.68 -3.90
C ARG A 251 -8.37 9.16 -3.85
N GLY A 252 -7.54 8.61 -4.74
CA GLY A 252 -7.17 7.19 -4.72
C GLY A 252 -6.07 6.80 -3.73
N ASN A 253 -5.31 7.75 -3.17
CA ASN A 253 -4.07 7.49 -2.42
C ASN A 253 -4.22 6.47 -1.27
N GLU A 254 -5.32 6.54 -0.52
CA GLU A 254 -5.57 5.69 0.65
C GLU A 254 -6.41 4.43 0.32
N LEU A 255 -6.85 4.26 -0.93
CA LEU A 255 -7.79 3.22 -1.34
C LEU A 255 -7.12 1.92 -1.83
N THR A 256 -5.79 1.84 -1.78
CA THR A 256 -5.00 0.74 -2.37
C THR A 256 -5.34 -0.64 -1.80
N ALA A 257 -5.85 -0.71 -0.56
CA ALA A 257 -6.23 -1.96 0.10
C ALA A 257 -7.54 -2.58 -0.42
N TYR A 258 -8.32 -1.86 -1.23
CA TYR A 258 -9.60 -2.30 -1.77
C TYR A 258 -9.52 -2.77 -3.24
N ALA A 259 -8.41 -2.49 -3.93
CA ALA A 259 -8.16 -2.92 -5.30
C ALA A 259 -7.44 -4.28 -5.35
N GLY A 260 -7.85 -5.18 -6.24
CA GLY A 260 -7.25 -6.49 -6.46
C GLY A 260 -7.95 -7.29 -7.56
N PRO A 261 -7.47 -8.51 -7.87
CA PRO A 261 -8.00 -9.31 -8.97
C PRO A 261 -9.50 -9.60 -8.80
N GLY A 262 -10.31 -9.09 -9.74
CA GLY A 262 -11.77 -9.18 -9.69
C GLY A 262 -12.49 -7.95 -9.15
N HIS A 263 -11.80 -7.00 -8.51
CA HIS A 263 -12.41 -5.86 -7.81
C HIS A 263 -11.50 -4.60 -7.80
N PHE A 264 -11.85 -3.55 -8.56
CA PHE A 264 -11.00 -2.36 -8.72
C PHE A 264 -11.65 -1.03 -8.32
N ASN A 265 -10.81 -0.10 -7.84
CA ASN A 265 -11.15 1.31 -7.76
C ASN A 265 -11.24 1.90 -9.17
N ASP A 266 -12.40 2.43 -9.56
CA ASP A 266 -12.56 3.15 -10.83
C ASP A 266 -12.35 4.66 -10.64
N PHE A 267 -11.30 5.16 -11.28
CA PHE A 267 -10.93 6.57 -11.33
C PHE A 267 -11.66 7.31 -12.47
N ASP A 268 -12.70 6.71 -13.04
CA ASP A 268 -13.49 7.23 -14.15
C ASP A 268 -12.78 7.19 -15.51
N MET A 269 -13.53 7.52 -16.57
CA MET A 269 -13.17 7.32 -17.97
C MET A 269 -11.91 8.10 -18.43
N LEU A 270 -11.29 7.57 -19.49
CA LEU A 270 -10.09 8.11 -20.10
C LEU A 270 -10.39 9.25 -21.08
N ILE A 271 -10.10 10.49 -20.66
CA ILE A 271 -10.19 11.74 -21.45
C ILE A 271 -9.19 11.89 -22.62
N ILE A 272 -8.34 10.89 -22.91
CA ILE A 272 -7.29 11.00 -23.94
C ILE A 272 -7.90 11.22 -25.34
N GLY A 273 -7.59 12.37 -25.94
CA GLY A 273 -8.01 12.72 -27.30
C GLY A 273 -9.18 13.71 -27.39
N LEU A 274 -9.84 14.06 -26.27
CA LEU A 274 -10.97 14.99 -26.26
C LEU A 274 -10.57 16.42 -26.67
N ASN A 275 -9.42 16.91 -26.21
CA ASN A 275 -8.87 18.24 -26.55
C ASN A 275 -9.88 19.39 -26.33
N GLY A 276 -10.66 19.36 -25.25
CA GLY A 276 -11.70 20.34 -24.92
C GLY A 276 -12.97 20.25 -25.78
N LYS A 277 -13.26 19.08 -26.38
CA LYS A 277 -14.37 18.88 -27.35
C LYS A 277 -15.29 17.72 -26.97
N SER A 278 -15.71 17.71 -25.71
CA SER A 278 -16.79 16.83 -25.23
C SER A 278 -18.17 17.39 -25.60
N ILE A 279 -19.21 16.54 -25.53
CA ILE A 279 -20.60 17.00 -25.45
C ILE A 279 -21.02 17.11 -23.97
N GLU A 280 -20.69 16.10 -23.17
CA GLU A 280 -21.15 16.01 -21.76
C GLU A 280 -20.12 16.54 -20.73
N LEU A 281 -18.82 16.38 -20.96
CA LEU A 281 -17.81 16.85 -19.99
C LEU A 281 -17.46 18.33 -20.16
N VAL A 282 -17.32 19.00 -19.01
CA VAL A 282 -16.57 20.26 -18.91
C VAL A 282 -15.07 20.02 -19.06
N GLY A 283 -14.36 21.02 -19.58
CA GLY A 283 -12.89 21.04 -19.58
C GLY A 283 -12.31 21.92 -20.67
N THR A 284 -11.06 22.32 -20.51
CA THR A 284 -10.31 23.16 -21.46
C THR A 284 -9.41 22.36 -22.39
N GLY A 285 -9.24 21.06 -22.13
CA GLY A 285 -8.35 20.15 -22.86
C GLY A 285 -6.96 20.08 -22.26
N CYS A 286 -6.42 18.86 -22.15
CA CYS A 286 -5.06 18.63 -21.69
C CYS A 286 -4.05 18.67 -22.84
N SER A 287 -2.76 18.90 -22.55
CA SER A 287 -1.70 18.65 -23.54
C SER A 287 -1.38 17.15 -23.67
N ASN A 288 -0.74 16.76 -24.78
CA ASN A 288 -0.34 15.37 -25.02
C ASN A 288 0.58 14.78 -23.92
N VAL A 289 1.31 15.63 -23.17
CA VAL A 289 2.15 15.20 -22.03
C VAL A 289 1.30 14.93 -20.78
N GLU A 290 0.18 15.64 -20.64
CA GLU A 290 -0.78 15.51 -19.55
C GLU A 290 -1.71 14.31 -19.82
N TYR A 291 -2.25 14.14 -21.04
CA TYR A 291 -2.94 12.91 -21.45
C TYR A 291 -2.06 11.65 -21.31
N ARG A 292 -0.77 11.74 -21.68
CA ARG A 292 0.20 10.65 -21.43
C ARG A 292 0.40 10.37 -19.93
N THR A 293 0.34 11.41 -19.10
CA THR A 293 0.47 11.29 -17.64
C THR A 293 -0.78 10.67 -17.02
N HIS A 294 -1.97 11.15 -17.40
CA HIS A 294 -3.27 10.59 -17.06
C HIS A 294 -3.34 9.09 -17.36
N PHE A 295 -3.14 8.69 -18.62
CA PHE A 295 -3.21 7.28 -19.04
C PHE A 295 -2.27 6.38 -18.24
N SER A 296 -1.04 6.82 -17.99
CA SER A 296 -0.06 6.03 -17.24
C SER A 296 -0.25 6.10 -15.72
N MET A 297 -1.01 7.05 -15.19
CA MET A 297 -1.48 7.03 -13.79
C MET A 297 -2.62 6.04 -13.59
N TRP A 298 -3.65 6.06 -14.44
CA TRP A 298 -4.74 5.07 -14.40
C TRP A 298 -4.19 3.65 -14.57
N SER A 299 -3.17 3.51 -15.41
CA SER A 299 -2.47 2.24 -15.62
C SER A 299 -1.70 1.76 -14.37
N ILE A 300 -0.87 2.61 -13.74
CA ILE A 300 -0.14 2.18 -12.54
C ILE A 300 -1.07 2.01 -11.32
N LEU A 301 -2.17 2.76 -11.24
CA LEU A 301 -3.20 2.64 -10.21
C LEU A 301 -4.17 1.46 -10.43
N SER A 302 -4.04 0.70 -11.52
CA SER A 302 -4.93 -0.44 -11.83
C SER A 302 -6.41 -0.06 -11.94
N SER A 303 -6.69 1.17 -12.40
CA SER A 303 -8.05 1.60 -12.75
C SER A 303 -8.51 0.87 -14.02
N PRO A 304 -9.83 0.69 -14.24
CA PRO A 304 -10.37 0.41 -15.57
C PRO A 304 -9.87 1.44 -16.60
N LEU A 305 -9.66 0.99 -17.84
CA LEU A 305 -9.16 1.81 -18.95
C LEU A 305 -10.26 1.94 -20.00
N LEU A 306 -11.24 2.80 -19.75
CA LEU A 306 -12.41 3.02 -20.61
C LEU A 306 -12.27 4.34 -21.40
N ILE A 307 -11.95 4.26 -22.69
CA ILE A 307 -11.80 5.43 -23.59
C ILE A 307 -13.12 6.17 -23.72
N GLY A 308 -13.13 7.49 -23.49
CA GLY A 308 -14.32 8.34 -23.66
C GLY A 308 -14.41 9.11 -24.98
N ALA A 309 -13.32 9.20 -25.74
CA ALA A 309 -13.22 10.00 -26.98
C ALA A 309 -13.71 9.26 -28.23
N ASP A 310 -13.86 9.97 -29.35
CA ASP A 310 -14.16 9.36 -30.65
C ASP A 310 -12.96 8.58 -31.22
N VAL A 311 -12.91 7.27 -30.94
CA VAL A 311 -11.89 6.34 -31.45
C VAL A 311 -11.78 6.28 -32.98
N ARG A 312 -12.80 6.74 -33.72
CA ARG A 312 -12.78 6.84 -35.19
C ARG A 312 -11.93 8.03 -35.69
N ASN A 313 -11.66 9.01 -34.83
CA ASN A 313 -11.07 10.31 -35.18
C ASN A 313 -9.89 10.74 -34.27
N LEU A 314 -9.29 9.80 -33.53
CA LEU A 314 -8.13 10.07 -32.67
C LEU A 314 -6.91 10.57 -33.47
N ASP A 315 -6.16 11.51 -32.89
CA ASP A 315 -4.88 11.92 -33.45
C ASP A 315 -3.75 10.92 -33.13
N ASN A 316 -2.64 11.03 -33.88
CA ASN A 316 -1.50 10.11 -33.74
C ASN A 316 -0.88 10.10 -32.34
N ALA A 317 -0.97 11.20 -31.57
CA ALA A 317 -0.38 11.28 -30.23
C ALA A 317 -1.27 10.64 -29.15
N SER A 318 -2.58 10.77 -29.31
CA SER A 318 -3.60 10.08 -28.53
C SER A 318 -3.53 8.57 -28.81
N LEU A 319 -3.41 8.18 -30.07
CA LEU A 319 -3.26 6.78 -30.46
C LEU A 319 -1.91 6.18 -30.04
N GLU A 320 -0.78 6.90 -30.14
CA GLU A 320 0.51 6.47 -29.58
C GLU A 320 0.43 6.28 -28.05
N THR A 321 -0.36 7.12 -27.37
CA THR A 321 -0.58 7.02 -25.92
C THR A 321 -1.39 5.78 -25.58
N LEU A 322 -2.51 5.54 -26.26
CA LEU A 322 -3.41 4.43 -25.98
C LEU A 322 -2.88 3.07 -26.48
N LEU A 323 -2.10 3.01 -27.56
CA LEU A 323 -1.48 1.76 -28.05
C LEU A 323 -0.23 1.32 -27.28
N ASN A 324 0.14 2.00 -26.17
CA ASN A 324 1.35 1.63 -25.44
C ASN A 324 1.16 0.33 -24.63
N ALA A 325 1.48 -0.80 -25.27
CA ALA A 325 1.39 -2.14 -24.71
C ALA A 325 2.21 -2.34 -23.42
N ASP A 326 3.32 -1.63 -23.22
CA ASP A 326 4.13 -1.70 -22.01
C ASP A 326 3.46 -1.00 -20.81
N ILE A 327 2.77 0.12 -21.07
CA ILE A 327 1.94 0.82 -20.08
C ILE A 327 0.66 0.04 -19.78
N ILE A 328 0.07 -0.60 -20.79
CA ILE A 328 -1.07 -1.51 -20.62
C ILE A 328 -0.68 -2.75 -19.80
N ALA A 329 0.48 -3.36 -20.05
CA ALA A 329 0.96 -4.51 -19.28
C ALA A 329 1.12 -4.18 -17.78
N LEU A 330 1.44 -2.92 -17.44
CA LEU A 330 1.47 -2.44 -16.06
C LEU A 330 0.06 -2.31 -15.43
N ASN A 331 -0.98 -2.09 -16.22
CA ASN A 331 -2.38 -2.10 -15.76
C ASN A 331 -2.93 -3.54 -15.65
N GLN A 332 -2.63 -4.38 -16.65
CA GLN A 332 -3.10 -5.75 -16.80
C GLN A 332 -2.21 -6.78 -16.06
N ASP A 333 -1.46 -6.36 -15.05
CA ASP A 333 -0.63 -7.26 -14.26
C ASP A 333 -1.50 -8.21 -13.40
N PRO A 334 -1.21 -9.53 -13.36
CA PRO A 334 -2.06 -10.51 -12.67
C PRO A 334 -2.22 -10.32 -11.16
N ALA A 335 -1.35 -9.55 -10.48
CA ALA A 335 -1.52 -9.26 -9.06
C ALA A 335 -2.65 -8.25 -8.80
N GLY A 336 -3.07 -7.46 -9.80
CA GLY A 336 -4.13 -6.45 -9.66
C GLY A 336 -3.82 -5.27 -8.71
N ASN A 337 -2.66 -5.27 -8.05
CA ASN A 337 -2.28 -4.27 -7.06
C ASN A 337 -2.44 -2.83 -7.58
N GLN A 338 -3.09 -1.95 -6.82
CA GLN A 338 -3.01 -0.50 -7.04
C GLN A 338 -1.70 0.05 -6.45
N ALA A 339 -1.07 1.02 -7.13
CA ALA A 339 0.12 1.67 -6.61
C ALA A 339 -0.14 2.62 -5.43
N GLN A 340 0.71 2.50 -4.41
CA GLN A 340 0.74 3.35 -3.22
C GLN A 340 1.58 4.60 -3.46
N LEU A 341 1.18 5.73 -2.88
CA LEU A 341 1.98 6.94 -2.82
C LEU A 341 3.12 6.75 -1.80
N VAL A 342 4.31 6.37 -2.27
CA VAL A 342 5.47 6.07 -1.41
C VAL A 342 6.31 7.30 -1.04
N ARG A 343 6.16 8.42 -1.76
CA ARG A 343 6.78 9.69 -1.38
C ARG A 343 6.05 10.89 -1.97
N ASP A 344 5.67 11.85 -1.13
CA ASP A 344 5.18 13.17 -1.56
C ASP A 344 6.09 14.28 -1.01
N ILE A 345 6.53 15.21 -1.87
CA ILE A 345 7.30 16.40 -1.51
C ILE A 345 6.93 17.56 -2.45
N ALA A 346 6.24 18.57 -1.90
CA ALA A 346 5.80 19.78 -2.61
C ALA A 346 4.97 19.48 -3.88
N ASN A 347 5.56 19.57 -5.08
CA ASN A 347 4.90 19.30 -6.35
C ASN A 347 5.34 17.98 -7.00
N VAL A 348 6.09 17.12 -6.30
CA VAL A 348 6.64 15.87 -6.86
C VAL A 348 6.31 14.63 -6.01
N GLN A 349 5.47 13.77 -6.59
CA GLN A 349 4.99 12.52 -5.99
C GLN A 349 5.71 11.30 -6.62
N VAL A 350 5.81 10.21 -5.86
CA VAL A 350 6.28 8.90 -6.31
C VAL A 350 5.28 7.83 -5.91
N TYR A 351 4.80 7.08 -6.89
CA TYR A 351 3.90 5.95 -6.71
C TYR A 351 4.64 4.64 -6.97
N ALA A 352 4.29 3.56 -6.28
CA ALA A 352 4.82 2.23 -6.57
C ALA A 352 3.84 1.09 -6.28
N LYS A 353 3.90 0.01 -7.06
CA LYS A 353 3.26 -1.29 -6.78
C LYS A 353 4.21 -2.44 -7.04
N GLU A 354 4.08 -3.52 -6.28
CA GLU A 354 4.61 -4.83 -6.66
C GLU A 354 3.72 -5.43 -7.77
N LEU A 355 4.34 -6.09 -8.75
CA LEU A 355 3.68 -6.84 -9.83
C LEU A 355 3.68 -8.34 -9.50
N ASP A 356 2.87 -9.15 -10.20
CA ASP A 356 2.80 -10.59 -9.95
C ASP A 356 4.19 -11.19 -9.87
N ASP A 357 5.07 -10.92 -10.85
CA ASP A 357 6.37 -11.56 -11.00
C ASP A 357 7.37 -11.23 -9.85
N GLY A 358 7.05 -10.27 -8.98
CA GLY A 358 7.90 -9.78 -7.89
C GLY A 358 8.80 -8.62 -8.30
N SER A 359 8.54 -8.03 -9.47
CA SER A 359 9.07 -6.72 -9.85
C SER A 359 8.20 -5.59 -9.32
N TYR A 360 8.68 -4.35 -9.42
CA TYR A 360 7.96 -3.18 -8.92
C TYR A 360 7.72 -2.16 -10.01
N GLY A 361 6.46 -1.85 -10.33
CA GLY A 361 6.07 -0.67 -11.10
C GLY A 361 6.24 0.61 -10.26
N VAL A 362 6.82 1.66 -10.83
CA VAL A 362 7.09 2.94 -10.13
C VAL A 362 6.81 4.13 -11.03
N ALA A 363 5.99 5.10 -10.60
CA ALA A 363 5.76 6.35 -11.32
C ALA A 363 6.35 7.56 -10.59
N LEU A 364 6.96 8.50 -11.32
CA LEU A 364 7.45 9.78 -10.81
C LEU A 364 6.61 10.91 -11.40
N LEU A 365 5.64 11.39 -10.63
CA LEU A 365 4.69 12.42 -11.03
C LEU A 365 5.24 13.82 -10.67
N ASN A 366 5.13 14.75 -11.63
CA ASN A 366 5.36 16.17 -11.40
C ASN A 366 4.05 16.89 -11.62
N ARG A 367 3.53 17.53 -10.57
CA ARG A 367 2.22 18.21 -10.53
C ARG A 367 2.31 19.69 -10.91
N GLY A 368 3.52 20.26 -10.88
CA GLY A 368 3.75 21.68 -11.19
C GLY A 368 4.04 21.92 -12.66
N GLY A 369 3.54 23.03 -13.20
CA GLY A 369 3.78 23.50 -14.58
C GLY A 369 5.21 23.97 -14.89
N GLN A 370 6.22 23.43 -14.19
CA GLN A 370 7.65 23.68 -14.39
C GLN A 370 8.43 22.37 -14.27
N THR A 371 9.57 22.26 -14.96
CA THR A 371 10.40 21.04 -14.93
C THR A 371 11.07 20.85 -13.56
N ALA A 372 10.85 19.69 -12.92
CA ALA A 372 11.46 19.31 -11.66
C ALA A 372 12.39 18.07 -11.79
N ASP A 373 13.52 18.06 -11.07
CA ASP A 373 14.39 16.89 -10.93
C ASP A 373 13.86 15.97 -9.81
N ILE A 374 13.29 14.81 -10.18
CA ILE A 374 12.80 13.81 -9.21
C ILE A 374 13.86 12.72 -9.00
N THR A 375 14.16 12.37 -7.75
CA THR A 375 15.04 11.21 -7.43
C THR A 375 14.21 10.04 -6.91
N PHE A 376 14.58 8.84 -7.36
CA PHE A 376 14.11 7.56 -6.85
C PHE A 376 15.29 6.75 -6.27
N GLY A 377 15.02 5.91 -5.29
CA GLY A 377 15.99 4.96 -4.73
C GLY A 377 15.29 3.83 -3.97
N VAL A 378 15.42 2.61 -4.49
CA VAL A 378 14.75 1.38 -4.00
C VAL A 378 14.79 1.22 -2.47
N ARG A 379 15.97 1.31 -1.86
CA ARG A 379 16.16 1.21 -0.39
C ARG A 379 15.48 2.32 0.44
N ARG A 380 15.15 3.46 -0.17
CA ARG A 380 14.51 4.63 0.48
C ARG A 380 13.00 4.67 0.25
N ASP A 381 12.58 4.44 -0.99
CA ASP A 381 11.19 4.63 -1.44
C ASP A 381 10.39 3.32 -1.47
N LEU A 382 11.03 2.15 -1.59
CA LEU A 382 10.38 0.83 -1.52
C LEU A 382 10.76 0.03 -0.26
N VAL A 383 11.77 0.48 0.49
CA VAL A 383 12.35 -0.22 1.66
C VAL A 383 12.91 -1.62 1.31
N ILE A 384 13.34 -1.83 0.06
CA ILE A 384 13.87 -3.12 -0.41
C ILE A 384 15.41 -3.11 -0.46
N GLU A 385 16.03 -4.13 0.11
CA GLU A 385 17.49 -4.32 0.20
C GLU A 385 18.11 -4.90 -1.10
N TRP A 386 17.83 -4.28 -2.25
CA TRP A 386 18.47 -4.65 -3.52
C TRP A 386 19.78 -3.90 -3.77
N ASP A 387 20.88 -4.65 -3.87
CA ASP A 387 22.20 -4.14 -4.30
C ASP A 387 22.32 -3.98 -5.83
N ARG A 388 21.54 -4.76 -6.58
CA ARG A 388 21.51 -4.79 -8.04
C ARG A 388 20.08 -4.92 -8.55
N PHE A 389 19.76 -4.05 -9.49
CA PHE A 389 18.53 -4.01 -10.27
C PHE A 389 18.84 -3.23 -11.57
N TYR A 390 17.87 -3.01 -12.45
CA TYR A 390 18.10 -2.38 -13.76
C TYR A 390 16.87 -1.56 -14.23
N LEU A 391 17.04 -0.72 -15.27
CA LEU A 391 16.17 0.42 -15.68
C LEU A 391 16.40 0.72 -17.28
N ARG A 392 15.68 0.84 -18.48
CA ARG A 392 14.39 0.83 -19.38
C ARG A 392 13.19 1.83 -19.37
N ASP A 393 12.77 2.49 -20.46
CA ASP A 393 11.51 3.27 -20.41
C ASP A 393 10.27 2.45 -20.85
N LEU A 394 9.11 2.69 -20.24
CA LEU A 394 7.83 2.25 -20.82
C LEU A 394 7.33 3.21 -21.93
N TRP A 395 7.84 4.44 -22.02
CA TRP A 395 7.49 5.43 -23.04
C TRP A 395 8.50 5.58 -24.20
N GLU A 396 9.71 5.03 -24.09
CA GLU A 396 10.74 5.04 -25.15
C GLU A 396 11.06 3.64 -25.70
N SER A 397 10.87 2.56 -24.94
CA SER A 397 11.11 1.21 -25.47
C SER A 397 9.95 0.77 -26.35
N LYS A 398 10.25 0.17 -27.50
CA LYS A 398 9.24 -0.42 -28.40
C LYS A 398 9.21 -1.94 -28.26
N GLY A 399 8.97 -2.42 -27.05
CA GLY A 399 8.92 -3.86 -26.70
C GLY A 399 10.25 -4.63 -26.79
N ASN A 400 11.39 -3.97 -27.07
CA ASN A 400 12.68 -4.64 -27.26
C ASN A 400 13.42 -4.92 -25.95
N ALA A 401 13.84 -6.18 -25.76
CA ALA A 401 14.64 -6.62 -24.62
C ALA A 401 16.13 -6.18 -24.64
N SER A 402 16.48 -5.20 -25.48
CA SER A 402 17.81 -4.59 -25.57
C SER A 402 17.97 -3.35 -24.70
N ASP A 403 16.86 -2.70 -24.31
CA ASP A 403 16.84 -1.29 -23.93
C ASP A 403 17.11 -1.08 -22.42
N TYR A 404 18.04 -1.89 -21.91
CA TYR A 404 18.22 -2.28 -20.51
C TYR A 404 19.50 -1.67 -19.90
N THR A 405 19.39 -0.78 -18.89
CA THR A 405 20.56 -0.21 -18.17
C THR A 405 20.73 -0.84 -16.79
N PHE A 406 21.88 -1.48 -16.57
CA PHE A 406 22.26 -2.12 -15.32
C PHE A 406 22.75 -1.12 -14.26
N TYR A 407 22.30 -1.29 -13.02
CA TYR A 407 22.74 -0.52 -11.85
C TYR A 407 23.30 -1.44 -10.75
N ASN A 408 24.42 -1.02 -10.16
CA ASN A 408 25.13 -1.72 -9.10
C ASN A 408 25.45 -0.72 -7.98
N ILE A 409 24.92 -0.97 -6.77
CA ILE A 409 25.06 -0.08 -5.62
C ILE A 409 26.06 -0.72 -4.63
N PRO A 410 27.27 -0.15 -4.44
CA PRO A 410 28.20 -0.66 -3.44
C PRO A 410 27.72 -0.35 -2.02
N PHE A 411 27.90 -1.33 -1.12
CA PHE A 411 27.50 -1.39 0.30
C PHE A 411 27.80 -0.14 1.17
N LEU A 412 28.62 0.80 0.69
CA LEU A 412 29.04 2.01 1.43
C LEU A 412 28.67 3.34 0.76
N ARG A 413 27.80 3.36 -0.26
CA ARG A 413 27.29 4.61 -0.85
C ARG A 413 25.84 4.53 -1.31
N GLN A 414 24.96 5.31 -0.67
CA GLN A 414 23.71 5.75 -1.29
C GLN A 414 24.05 6.55 -2.57
N ARG A 415 23.99 5.90 -3.73
CA ARG A 415 23.87 6.60 -5.01
C ARG A 415 22.41 6.96 -5.21
N SER A 416 22.02 8.17 -4.80
CA SER A 416 20.78 8.76 -5.28
C SER A 416 20.82 8.79 -6.81
N CYS A 417 19.74 8.35 -7.47
CA CYS A 417 19.66 8.37 -8.93
C CYS A 417 19.42 9.82 -9.39
N ARG A 418 20.49 10.62 -9.34
CA ARG A 418 20.46 12.07 -9.51
C ARG A 418 20.36 12.43 -10.98
N MET A 419 19.12 12.47 -11.46
CA MET A 419 18.80 13.10 -12.74
C MET A 419 19.33 14.54 -12.74
N LYS A 420 19.99 14.91 -13.85
CA LYS A 420 20.44 16.27 -14.12
C LYS A 420 20.39 16.52 -15.62
N ARG A 421 19.68 17.58 -16.02
CA ARG A 421 19.71 18.12 -17.38
C ARG A 421 21.14 18.57 -17.73
N ARG A 422 21.80 17.90 -18.68
CA ARG A 422 23.03 18.41 -19.33
C ARG A 422 22.66 19.03 -20.67
N SER A 423 23.02 20.29 -20.85
CA SER A 423 22.65 21.06 -22.05
C SER A 423 23.46 20.61 -23.28
N THR A 424 22.75 20.26 -24.36
CA THR A 424 23.26 20.23 -25.74
C THR A 424 22.19 20.80 -26.67
N LYS A 425 22.62 21.40 -27.79
CA LYS A 425 21.72 21.89 -28.84
C LYS A 425 21.03 20.72 -29.57
N TYR A 426 19.98 21.07 -30.32
CA TYR A 426 19.03 20.19 -31.03
C TYR A 426 18.05 19.48 -30.09
N GLY A 427 16.76 19.60 -30.41
CA GLY A 427 15.67 19.18 -29.55
C GLY A 427 15.26 17.73 -29.80
N ASN A 428 15.34 16.91 -28.76
CA ASN A 428 14.50 15.74 -28.54
C ASN A 428 14.35 15.59 -27.01
N PRO A 429 13.12 15.53 -26.46
CA PRO A 429 12.91 15.42 -25.03
C PRO A 429 12.98 13.96 -24.53
N LEU A 430 13.15 13.82 -23.21
CA LEU A 430 12.98 12.60 -22.40
C LEU A 430 14.16 11.58 -22.44
N LYS A 431 14.19 10.73 -21.39
CA LYS A 431 15.07 9.57 -21.09
C LYS A 431 14.53 8.85 -19.84
N MET A 432 14.00 7.62 -19.89
CA MET A 432 13.47 6.86 -18.73
C MET A 432 13.89 5.38 -18.67
N LEU A 433 13.73 4.73 -17.49
CA LEU A 433 14.43 3.50 -17.10
C LEU A 433 13.65 2.65 -15.97
N MET A 434 13.12 1.37 -15.77
CA MET A 434 12.66 -0.03 -16.30
C MET A 434 13.50 -1.36 -16.55
N ILE A 435 13.04 -2.61 -16.28
CA ILE A 435 13.70 -3.85 -16.82
C ILE A 435 12.88 -5.16 -16.91
N ALA A 436 13.38 -6.15 -17.68
CA ALA A 436 13.17 -7.60 -17.47
C ALA A 436 14.44 -8.43 -17.83
N LYS A 437 14.31 -9.74 -18.09
CA LYS A 437 15.40 -10.76 -18.05
C LYS A 437 15.54 -11.56 -19.36
N SER A 438 16.76 -11.93 -19.74
CA SER A 438 17.06 -13.01 -20.71
C SER A 438 17.90 -14.14 -20.07
N SER A 439 18.05 -15.27 -20.76
CA SER A 439 18.41 -16.57 -20.15
C SER A 439 19.67 -17.24 -20.73
N VAL A 440 20.13 -18.30 -20.03
CA VAL A 440 21.18 -19.27 -20.39
C VAL A 440 22.63 -18.74 -20.35
N PHE A 441 23.37 -19.10 -19.29
CA PHE A 441 24.49 -20.06 -19.34
C PHE A 441 25.08 -20.26 -17.92
N ALA A 442 25.35 -21.51 -17.54
CA ALA A 442 26.10 -21.89 -16.34
C ALA A 442 27.46 -22.49 -16.73
N PRO A 443 28.44 -22.53 -15.80
CA PRO A 443 28.74 -23.82 -15.16
C PRO A 443 28.90 -23.75 -13.63
N ASP A 444 29.12 -24.92 -13.02
CA ASP A 444 28.85 -25.26 -11.62
C ASP A 444 29.88 -24.80 -10.55
N PRO A 445 29.51 -24.83 -9.23
CA PRO A 445 30.19 -24.07 -8.18
C PRO A 445 31.17 -24.85 -7.28
N ILE A 446 31.91 -24.09 -6.46
CA ILE A 446 32.70 -24.57 -5.32
C ILE A 446 31.80 -24.63 -4.06
N PRO A 447 31.87 -25.68 -3.22
CA PRO A 447 30.88 -25.90 -2.16
C PRO A 447 31.02 -24.97 -0.94
N ALA A 448 29.88 -24.44 -0.49
CA ALA A 448 29.72 -23.79 0.82
C ALA A 448 28.76 -24.63 1.69
N MET A 449 28.92 -24.59 3.02
CA MET A 449 28.07 -25.36 3.94
C MET A 449 26.63 -24.85 3.95
N ASN A 450 25.68 -25.79 3.89
CA ASN A 450 24.26 -25.50 3.86
C ASN A 450 23.70 -25.43 5.29
N HIS A 451 23.22 -24.26 5.69
CA HIS A 451 22.67 -23.98 7.02
C HIS A 451 21.13 -23.99 7.07
N TYR A 452 20.45 -24.51 6.04
CA TYR A 452 19.00 -24.72 6.03
C TYR A 452 18.66 -26.14 6.53
N PRO A 453 17.94 -26.31 7.66
CA PRO A 453 17.59 -27.64 8.20
C PRO A 453 16.74 -28.49 7.25
N GLN A 454 16.07 -27.87 6.28
CA GLN A 454 15.28 -28.54 5.23
C GLN A 454 16.14 -29.36 4.26
N ALA A 455 17.46 -29.14 4.22
CA ALA A 455 18.42 -29.90 3.42
C ALA A 455 18.99 -31.12 4.17
N TRP A 456 18.56 -31.37 5.42
CA TRP A 456 18.97 -32.56 6.18
C TRP A 456 18.07 -33.74 5.79
N GLY A 457 18.68 -34.90 5.51
CA GLY A 457 18.07 -35.98 4.75
C GLY A 457 16.74 -36.53 5.31
N ARG A 458 15.73 -36.59 4.46
CA ARG A 458 14.41 -37.18 4.73
C ARG A 458 14.53 -38.68 5.12
N PRO A 459 13.87 -39.14 6.19
CA PRO A 459 13.67 -40.58 6.41
C PRO A 459 12.88 -41.20 5.26
N ARG A 460 13.26 -42.39 4.80
CA ARG A 460 12.74 -42.97 3.55
C ARG A 460 11.25 -43.33 3.63
N ASP A 461 10.55 -43.09 2.53
CA ASP A 461 9.11 -43.36 2.33
C ASP A 461 8.75 -44.85 2.47
N ASP A 462 9.68 -45.76 2.21
CA ASP A 462 9.49 -47.21 2.38
C ASP A 462 9.50 -47.67 3.86
N VAL A 463 9.83 -46.76 4.80
CA VAL A 463 9.78 -47.01 6.25
C VAL A 463 8.67 -46.20 6.93
N TYR A 464 8.43 -44.96 6.50
CA TYR A 464 7.52 -44.02 7.18
C TYR A 464 6.30 -43.58 6.35
N GLY A 465 6.20 -44.02 5.09
CA GLY A 465 5.10 -43.68 4.18
C GLY A 465 5.23 -42.29 3.51
N PRO A 466 4.34 -41.99 2.54
CA PRO A 466 4.18 -40.64 2.02
C PRO A 466 3.56 -39.73 3.09
N TYR A 467 3.90 -38.44 3.06
CA TYR A 467 3.39 -37.47 4.03
C TYR A 467 1.92 -37.15 3.74
N ASP A 468 1.04 -37.23 4.74
CA ASP A 468 -0.36 -36.83 4.53
C ASP A 468 -0.50 -35.30 4.57
N HIS A 469 -0.81 -34.73 3.40
CA HIS A 469 -1.03 -33.30 3.22
C HIS A 469 -2.40 -32.83 3.77
N SER A 470 -3.29 -33.74 4.21
CA SER A 470 -4.59 -33.39 4.82
C SER A 470 -4.44 -32.46 6.03
N HIS A 471 -3.36 -32.63 6.81
CA HIS A 471 -3.10 -31.90 8.05
C HIS A 471 -2.52 -30.48 7.87
N LEU A 472 -2.27 -30.02 6.63
CA LEU A 472 -1.62 -28.71 6.36
C LEU A 472 -2.60 -27.60 5.92
N LYS A 473 -3.92 -27.83 6.00
CA LYS A 473 -4.95 -26.99 5.37
C LYS A 473 -5.49 -25.81 6.21
N THR A 474 -4.65 -24.89 6.67
CA THR A 474 -5.14 -23.63 7.29
C THR A 474 -4.39 -22.38 6.84
N SER A 475 -4.78 -21.82 5.69
CA SER A 475 -4.55 -20.41 5.41
C SER A 475 -5.66 -19.56 6.03
N MET A 476 -5.37 -18.96 7.18
CA MET A 476 -6.19 -17.87 7.73
C MET A 476 -5.97 -16.58 6.93
N PRO A 477 -6.90 -15.60 6.97
CA PRO A 477 -6.59 -14.23 6.55
C PRO A 477 -5.38 -13.68 7.30
N THR A 478 -4.63 -12.76 6.69
CA THR A 478 -3.59 -11.99 7.37
C THR A 478 -4.21 -11.01 8.37
N THR A 479 -4.52 -11.50 9.57
CA THR A 479 -4.92 -10.64 10.69
C THR A 479 -3.76 -9.72 11.07
N HIS A 480 -4.04 -8.42 11.26
CA HIS A 480 -3.10 -7.53 11.94
C HIS A 480 -2.69 -8.16 13.28
N THR A 481 -1.38 -8.23 13.54
CA THR A 481 -0.86 -8.88 14.74
C THR A 481 -1.29 -8.11 15.98
N GLN A 482 -2.26 -8.63 16.73
CA GLN A 482 -2.80 -8.00 17.96
C GLN A 482 -1.86 -8.13 19.17
N SER A 483 -0.61 -8.49 18.94
CA SER A 483 0.42 -8.73 19.94
C SER A 483 1.80 -8.46 19.33
N PRO A 484 2.81 -8.11 20.14
CA PRO A 484 4.14 -7.83 19.62
C PRO A 484 4.81 -9.11 19.12
N ALA A 485 5.38 -9.07 17.93
CA ALA A 485 5.97 -10.21 17.24
C ALA A 485 7.46 -10.35 17.53
N VAL A 486 8.21 -9.24 17.55
CA VAL A 486 9.68 -9.23 17.63
C VAL A 486 10.09 -8.27 18.73
N THR A 487 10.42 -8.80 19.91
CA THR A 487 10.54 -8.02 21.15
C THR A 487 11.96 -7.91 21.69
N GLY A 488 12.37 -6.70 22.07
CA GLY A 488 13.45 -6.49 23.04
C GLY A 488 12.91 -6.49 24.47
N THR A 489 13.71 -6.87 25.47
CA THR A 489 13.26 -6.92 26.87
C THR A 489 13.63 -5.68 27.68
N SER A 490 14.91 -5.58 28.04
CA SER A 490 15.35 -4.74 29.15
C SER A 490 16.21 -3.56 28.69
N VAL A 491 15.80 -2.37 29.11
CA VAL A 491 16.54 -1.11 29.03
C VAL A 491 16.79 -0.67 30.46
N LEU A 492 17.98 -0.20 30.76
CA LEU A 492 18.39 0.30 32.08
C LEU A 492 18.78 1.77 31.98
N GLY A 493 18.40 2.59 32.95
CA GLY A 493 18.78 3.99 33.05
C GLY A 493 19.21 4.37 34.47
N VAL A 494 20.23 5.21 34.59
CA VAL A 494 20.79 5.72 35.86
C VAL A 494 21.21 7.19 35.69
N LYS A 495 20.66 8.09 36.50
CA LYS A 495 21.18 9.46 36.63
C LYS A 495 22.50 9.47 37.40
N PHE A 496 23.37 10.41 37.08
CA PHE A 496 24.53 10.81 37.89
C PHE A 496 24.59 12.34 37.93
N LYS A 497 25.46 12.91 38.78
CA LYS A 497 25.50 14.35 39.07
C LYS A 497 25.39 15.27 37.85
N ASP A 498 26.10 14.92 36.77
CA ASP A 498 26.29 15.77 35.59
C ASP A 498 25.71 15.12 34.29
N GLY A 499 24.83 14.12 34.40
CA GLY A 499 24.24 13.45 33.23
C GLY A 499 23.44 12.16 33.50
N VAL A 500 23.21 11.35 32.46
CA VAL A 500 22.46 10.09 32.55
C VAL A 500 23.14 8.98 31.74
N VAL A 501 23.23 7.78 32.31
CA VAL A 501 23.67 6.55 31.62
C VAL A 501 22.44 5.74 31.24
N ILE A 502 22.37 5.23 30.01
CA ILE A 502 21.31 4.32 29.53
C ILE A 502 21.93 3.16 28.75
N ALA A 503 21.42 1.93 28.93
CA ALA A 503 21.90 0.74 28.23
C ALA A 503 20.78 -0.25 27.88
N ALA A 504 21.00 -1.05 26.83
CA ALA A 504 20.15 -2.17 26.45
C ALA A 504 20.96 -3.20 25.66
N ASP A 505 20.66 -4.49 25.81
CA ASP A 505 21.27 -5.53 24.97
C ASP A 505 20.75 -5.50 23.53
N ASN A 506 21.46 -6.14 22.60
CA ASN A 506 21.18 -6.05 21.16
C ASN A 506 20.24 -7.15 20.64
N LEU A 507 19.53 -7.88 21.52
CA LEU A 507 18.65 -8.98 21.12
C LEU A 507 17.24 -8.48 20.79
N ALA A 508 16.65 -9.01 19.71
CA ALA A 508 15.20 -9.09 19.58
C ALA A 508 14.76 -10.55 19.39
N SER A 509 13.76 -10.95 20.18
CA SER A 509 13.25 -12.33 20.26
C SER A 509 11.86 -12.45 19.64
N TYR A 510 11.67 -13.49 18.83
CA TYR A 510 10.36 -13.91 18.33
C TYR A 510 9.78 -14.94 19.31
N GLY A 511 8.89 -14.50 20.20
CA GLY A 511 8.47 -15.31 21.34
C GLY A 511 9.64 -15.69 22.24
N SER A 512 9.95 -16.99 22.36
CA SER A 512 11.14 -17.50 23.08
C SER A 512 12.38 -17.68 22.20
N LEU A 513 12.27 -17.50 20.88
CA LEU A 513 13.40 -17.68 19.95
C LEU A 513 14.20 -16.38 19.84
N ALA A 514 15.47 -16.42 20.28
CA ALA A 514 16.46 -15.40 19.97
C ALA A 514 16.61 -15.30 18.44
N ARG A 515 16.20 -14.18 17.82
CA ARG A 515 16.01 -14.09 16.36
C ARG A 515 16.95 -13.12 15.65
N PHE A 516 17.21 -11.97 16.25
CA PHE A 516 18.08 -10.91 15.70
C PHE A 516 19.07 -10.47 16.78
N THR A 517 20.37 -10.49 16.50
CA THR A 517 21.44 -10.42 17.51
C THR A 517 22.27 -9.12 17.48
N ASP A 518 21.82 -8.15 16.70
CA ASP A 518 22.49 -6.88 16.37
C ASP A 518 21.52 -5.68 16.42
N VAL A 519 20.30 -5.87 16.95
CA VAL A 519 19.27 -4.84 17.01
C VAL A 519 19.67 -3.79 18.03
N LYS A 520 20.17 -2.65 17.53
CA LYS A 520 20.49 -1.48 18.35
C LYS A 520 19.20 -1.01 19.06
N ARG A 521 19.09 -1.24 20.38
CA ARG A 521 17.90 -0.89 21.19
C ARG A 521 17.92 0.52 21.78
N LEU A 522 18.93 1.34 21.45
CA LEU A 522 19.03 2.76 21.78
C LEU A 522 18.85 3.62 20.52
N ARG A 523 18.26 4.81 20.65
CA ARG A 523 18.13 5.83 19.59
C ARG A 523 18.56 7.19 20.11
N THR A 524 19.39 7.89 19.37
CA THR A 524 19.94 9.21 19.73
C THR A 524 19.15 10.31 19.03
N PHE A 525 18.69 11.31 19.78
CA PHE A 525 18.01 12.49 19.24
C PHE A 525 18.78 13.76 19.66
N PRO A 526 19.08 14.68 18.72
CA PRO A 526 19.81 15.90 19.03
C PRO A 526 19.09 16.79 20.06
N PRO A 527 19.81 17.62 20.84
CA PRO A 527 21.27 17.56 21.03
C PRO A 527 21.66 16.42 21.99
N ASN A 528 20.93 16.31 23.11
CA ASN A 528 21.32 15.57 24.31
C ASN A 528 20.20 14.63 24.81
N THR A 529 19.63 13.81 23.91
CA THR A 529 18.59 12.81 24.26
C THR A 529 18.92 11.42 23.71
N VAL A 530 18.67 10.39 24.52
CA VAL A 530 18.67 8.98 24.10
C VAL A 530 17.38 8.30 24.56
N ILE A 531 16.77 7.54 23.66
CA ILE A 531 15.57 6.75 23.92
C ILE A 531 15.93 5.28 23.76
N GLY A 532 15.83 4.52 24.84
CA GLY A 532 15.99 3.07 24.83
C GLY A 532 14.63 2.38 24.91
N PHE A 533 14.42 1.32 24.11
CA PHE A 533 13.12 0.64 24.02
C PHE A 533 13.18 -0.85 24.36
N GLY A 534 12.16 -1.29 25.10
CA GLY A 534 11.69 -2.68 25.14
C GLY A 534 10.33 -2.80 24.44
N GLY A 535 9.85 -4.03 24.25
CA GLY A 535 8.68 -4.30 23.42
C GLY A 535 9.03 -4.41 21.94
N ASP A 536 8.06 -4.18 21.06
CA ASP A 536 8.20 -4.50 19.62
C ASP A 536 9.18 -3.59 18.86
N VAL A 537 9.95 -4.19 17.95
CA VAL A 537 10.92 -3.48 17.11
C VAL A 537 10.24 -2.69 15.98
N SER A 538 9.12 -3.18 15.43
CA SER A 538 8.42 -2.51 14.33
C SER A 538 7.63 -1.28 14.79
N ASP A 539 7.00 -1.34 15.95
CA ASP A 539 6.38 -0.18 16.61
C ASP A 539 7.42 0.90 16.94
N MET A 540 8.61 0.50 17.40
CA MET A 540 9.70 1.45 17.60
C MET A 540 10.20 2.04 16.28
N GLN A 541 10.29 1.28 15.19
CA GLN A 541 10.62 1.83 13.87
C GLN A 541 9.60 2.87 13.39
N TYR A 542 8.33 2.75 13.77
CA TYR A 542 7.32 3.79 13.55
C TYR A 542 7.60 5.04 14.42
N LEU A 543 7.87 4.86 15.72
CA LEU A 543 8.16 5.95 16.65
C LEU A 543 9.44 6.71 16.28
N ASP A 544 10.48 6.01 15.86
CA ASP A 544 11.75 6.57 15.38
C ASP A 544 11.54 7.52 14.20
N ARG A 545 10.77 7.09 13.18
CA ARG A 545 10.35 7.95 12.05
C ARG A 545 9.51 9.15 12.49
N LEU A 546 8.60 8.97 13.45
CA LEU A 546 7.75 10.04 13.97
C LEU A 546 8.56 11.12 14.71
N LEU A 547 9.53 10.71 15.52
CA LEU A 547 10.40 11.63 16.26
C LEU A 547 11.41 12.33 15.34
N GLN A 548 11.99 11.64 14.37
CA GLN A 548 12.83 12.27 13.33
C GLN A 548 12.02 13.31 12.52
N SER A 549 10.76 13.01 12.19
CA SER A 549 9.85 13.96 11.54
C SER A 549 9.50 15.17 12.41
N LEU A 550 9.49 15.03 13.75
CA LEU A 550 9.29 16.12 14.68
C LEU A 550 10.54 17.01 14.76
N ASP A 551 11.71 16.42 15.02
CA ASP A 551 13.00 17.11 15.08
C ASP A 551 13.31 17.91 13.80
N ILE A 552 13.10 17.30 12.63
CA ILE A 552 13.25 18.00 11.34
C ILE A 552 12.30 19.20 11.22
N ARG A 553 11.06 19.12 11.73
CA ARG A 553 10.12 20.26 11.65
C ARG A 553 10.51 21.40 12.58
N GLU A 554 10.85 21.12 13.83
CA GLU A 554 11.27 22.18 14.76
C GLU A 554 12.54 22.88 14.26
N ASN A 555 13.56 22.12 13.82
CA ASN A 555 14.82 22.67 13.29
C ASN A 555 14.69 23.44 11.95
N TYR A 556 13.56 23.31 11.24
CA TYR A 556 13.26 24.08 10.01
C TYR A 556 12.31 25.26 10.25
N LEU A 557 11.59 25.29 11.38
CA LEU A 557 10.57 26.29 11.68
C LEU A 557 11.01 27.28 12.78
N SER A 558 11.91 26.90 13.67
CA SER A 558 12.46 27.80 14.68
C SER A 558 13.62 28.63 14.11
N SER A 559 13.63 29.93 14.45
CA SER A 559 14.73 30.85 14.19
C SER A 559 15.46 31.24 15.49
N SER A 560 15.43 30.34 16.48
CA SER A 560 15.73 30.62 17.88
C SER A 560 16.46 29.47 18.57
N GLU A 561 17.10 29.79 19.69
CA GLU A 561 18.12 28.99 20.40
C GLU A 561 17.54 27.81 21.21
N HIS A 562 16.42 27.22 20.78
CA HIS A 562 15.66 26.22 21.54
C HIS A 562 15.46 24.94 20.73
N THR A 563 16.14 23.87 21.16
CA THR A 563 16.02 22.51 20.61
C THR A 563 15.19 21.62 21.53
N LEU A 564 14.58 20.57 20.99
CA LEU A 564 13.81 19.62 21.79
C LEU A 564 14.72 18.81 22.73
N ASN A 565 14.47 18.90 24.03
CA ASN A 565 15.18 18.13 25.05
C ASN A 565 14.42 16.85 25.47
N ALA A 566 15.03 16.07 26.37
CA ALA A 566 14.52 14.76 26.77
C ALA A 566 13.14 14.85 27.44
N LYS A 567 12.88 15.92 28.20
CA LYS A 567 11.60 16.21 28.85
C LYS A 567 10.52 16.60 27.84
N ASN A 568 10.86 17.38 26.80
CA ASN A 568 9.92 17.70 25.73
C ASN A 568 9.55 16.43 24.92
N LEU A 569 10.55 15.62 24.54
CA LEU A 569 10.36 14.38 23.78
C LEU A 569 9.58 13.31 24.57
N HIS A 570 9.82 13.19 25.88
CA HIS A 570 9.00 12.36 26.77
C HIS A 570 7.54 12.83 26.86
N THR A 571 7.32 14.16 26.96
CA THR A 571 5.98 14.77 26.97
C THR A 571 5.24 14.61 25.63
N TYR A 572 5.98 14.53 24.52
CA TYR A 572 5.41 14.20 23.22
C TYR A 572 5.04 12.71 23.12
N LEU A 573 5.95 11.81 23.49
CA LEU A 573 5.72 10.37 23.45
C LEU A 573 4.55 9.92 24.33
N SER A 574 4.39 10.46 25.54
CA SER A 574 3.25 10.10 26.39
C SER A 574 1.90 10.41 25.75
N LYS A 575 1.79 11.55 25.05
CA LYS A 575 0.60 11.93 24.27
C LYS A 575 0.39 11.01 23.05
N VAL A 576 1.46 10.64 22.34
CA VAL A 576 1.39 9.69 21.21
C VAL A 576 0.90 8.33 21.69
N MET A 577 1.53 7.75 22.71
CA MET A 577 1.20 6.42 23.24
C MET A 577 -0.23 6.39 23.81
N TYR A 578 -0.63 7.44 24.54
CA TYR A 578 -2.01 7.60 25.03
C TYR A 578 -3.02 7.68 23.87
N LYS A 579 -2.76 8.50 22.84
CA LYS A 579 -3.63 8.60 21.66
C LYS A 579 -3.79 7.24 20.97
N ARG A 580 -2.68 6.55 20.67
CA ARG A 580 -2.66 5.25 19.97
C ARG A 580 -3.47 4.19 20.73
N ARG A 581 -3.36 4.17 22.07
CA ARG A 581 -4.19 3.37 22.98
C ARG A 581 -5.69 3.74 22.88
N SER A 582 -6.03 5.03 22.89
CA SER A 582 -7.43 5.49 22.75
C SER A 582 -8.05 5.15 21.39
N GLU A 583 -7.25 5.02 20.34
CA GLU A 583 -7.66 4.56 19.00
C GLU A 583 -7.76 3.02 18.90
N PHE A 584 -7.70 2.29 20.03
CA PHE A 584 -7.65 0.82 20.09
C PHE A 584 -6.52 0.17 19.26
N ASN A 585 -5.48 0.94 18.97
CA ASN A 585 -4.37 0.58 18.10
C ASN A 585 -3.05 0.94 18.80
N PRO A 586 -2.74 0.30 19.95
CA PRO A 586 -1.58 0.66 20.77
C PRO A 586 -0.27 0.30 20.08
N LEU A 587 0.81 0.98 20.47
CA LEU A 587 2.18 0.64 20.11
C LEU A 587 2.78 -0.16 21.28
N TRP A 588 3.24 -1.38 21.02
CA TRP A 588 3.64 -2.35 22.05
C TRP A 588 5.05 -2.12 22.59
N ASN A 589 5.36 -0.88 22.97
CA ASN A 589 6.65 -0.49 23.55
C ASN A 589 6.56 -0.06 25.01
N MET A 590 7.68 -0.25 25.71
CA MET A 590 7.99 0.45 26.95
C MET A 590 9.36 1.12 26.75
N MET A 591 9.40 2.44 26.84
CA MET A 591 10.59 3.24 26.56
C MET A 591 11.12 3.90 27.84
N LEU A 592 12.45 4.05 27.91
CA LEU A 592 13.11 5.02 28.78
C LEU A 592 13.65 6.17 27.94
N VAL A 593 13.31 7.40 28.31
CA VAL A 593 13.85 8.63 27.74
C VAL A 593 14.87 9.19 28.73
N ALA A 594 16.11 9.31 28.29
CA ALA A 594 17.27 9.73 29.08
C ALA A 594 17.97 10.91 28.43
N GLY A 595 18.36 11.91 29.21
CA GLY A 595 19.08 13.08 28.70
C GLY A 595 19.08 14.22 29.70
N LEU A 596 18.99 15.45 29.21
CA LEU A 596 18.82 16.65 30.03
C LEU A 596 17.44 17.30 29.84
N ASP A 597 17.03 18.12 30.82
CA ASP A 597 15.85 18.98 30.73
C ASP A 597 16.18 20.45 30.39
N ASP A 598 15.21 21.35 30.54
CA ASP A 598 15.34 22.78 30.19
C ASP A 598 16.34 23.54 31.07
N ASP A 599 16.77 22.98 32.21
CA ASP A 599 17.72 23.56 33.16
C ASP A 599 19.10 22.85 33.13
N ASP A 600 19.41 22.11 32.06
CA ASP A 600 20.57 21.19 31.95
C ASP A 600 20.60 20.08 33.03
N LYS A 601 19.48 19.74 33.68
CA LYS A 601 19.44 18.75 34.77
C LYS A 601 19.26 17.32 34.24
N PRO A 602 19.88 16.31 34.88
CA PRO A 602 19.68 14.88 34.54
C PRO A 602 18.20 14.45 34.52
N PHE A 603 17.69 14.16 33.33
CA PHE A 603 16.32 13.72 33.07
C PHE A 603 16.26 12.24 32.70
N LEU A 604 15.45 11.47 33.44
CA LEU A 604 15.26 10.04 33.20
C LEU A 604 13.80 9.67 33.53
N ALA A 605 13.01 9.36 32.50
CA ALA A 605 11.61 9.00 32.65
C ALA A 605 11.19 7.87 31.70
N SER A 606 10.22 7.06 32.13
CA SER A 606 9.61 6.00 31.32
C SER A 606 8.27 6.41 30.71
N VAL A 607 7.90 5.73 29.63
CA VAL A 607 6.56 5.77 29.03
C VAL A 607 6.19 4.37 28.51
N ASP A 608 4.95 3.94 28.75
CA ASP A 608 4.43 2.61 28.35
C ASP A 608 3.38 2.68 27.23
N LEU A 609 2.93 1.50 26.76
CA LEU A 609 1.87 1.29 25.76
C LEU A 609 0.49 1.86 26.15
N LEU A 610 0.30 2.30 27.39
CA LEU A 610 -0.92 2.93 27.89
C LEU A 610 -0.82 4.46 27.95
N GLY A 611 0.36 5.02 27.65
CA GLY A 611 0.69 6.43 27.86
C GLY A 611 1.02 6.79 29.30
N THR A 612 1.17 5.80 30.20
CA THR A 612 1.55 6.00 31.60
C THR A 612 3.00 6.44 31.68
N THR A 613 3.29 7.44 32.52
CA THR A 613 4.63 7.98 32.72
C THR A 613 5.10 7.82 34.16
N PHE A 614 6.41 7.62 34.35
CA PHE A 614 7.05 7.56 35.65
C PHE A 614 8.49 8.07 35.58
N SER A 615 8.99 8.71 36.63
CA SER A 615 10.34 9.30 36.70
C SER A 615 11.04 8.85 37.98
N SER A 616 12.34 8.57 37.92
CA SER A 616 13.17 8.18 39.05
C SER A 616 14.65 8.31 38.64
N PRO A 617 15.59 8.50 39.59
CA PRO A 617 17.03 8.48 39.29
C PRO A 617 17.54 7.13 38.81
N THR A 618 16.77 6.05 38.96
CA THR A 618 17.08 4.74 38.36
C THR A 618 15.81 4.12 37.78
N LEU A 619 15.85 3.67 36.53
CA LEU A 619 14.73 3.01 35.85
C LEU A 619 15.18 1.76 35.11
N ALA A 620 14.27 0.79 34.98
CA ALA A 620 14.48 -0.41 34.16
C ALA A 620 13.16 -0.91 33.54
N THR A 621 13.22 -1.42 32.31
CA THR A 621 12.08 -2.06 31.62
C THR A 621 12.16 -3.58 31.68
N GLY A 622 11.05 -4.26 31.39
CA GLY A 622 11.00 -5.71 31.25
C GLY A 622 11.51 -6.46 32.49
N PHE A 623 12.30 -7.52 32.28
CA PHE A 623 12.91 -8.28 33.38
C PHE A 623 13.92 -7.46 34.18
N GLY A 624 14.49 -6.39 33.61
CA GLY A 624 15.30 -5.40 34.32
C GLY A 624 14.57 -4.75 35.50
N ALA A 625 13.26 -4.53 35.41
CA ALA A 625 12.45 -3.98 36.51
C ALA A 625 12.47 -4.88 37.77
N HIS A 626 12.69 -6.18 37.60
CA HIS A 626 12.77 -7.16 38.69
C HIS A 626 14.21 -7.52 39.08
N LEU A 627 15.13 -7.58 38.12
CA LEU A 627 16.49 -8.10 38.32
C LEU A 627 17.56 -7.02 38.47
N ALA A 628 17.46 -5.92 37.72
CA ALA A 628 18.45 -4.85 37.67
C ALA A 628 18.09 -3.68 38.59
N GLN A 629 16.83 -3.26 38.61
CA GLN A 629 16.32 -2.16 39.45
C GLN A 629 16.75 -2.24 40.93
N PRO A 630 16.76 -3.42 41.60
CA PRO A 630 17.22 -3.52 42.99
C PRO A 630 18.74 -3.37 43.19
N LEU A 631 19.53 -3.49 42.12
CA LEU A 631 20.97 -3.22 42.11
C LEU A 631 21.23 -1.74 41.87
N LEU A 632 20.57 -1.15 40.86
CA LEU A 632 20.68 0.27 40.54
C LEU A 632 20.27 1.16 41.72
N ARG A 633 19.18 0.82 42.42
CA ARG A 633 18.73 1.54 43.62
C ARG A 633 19.73 1.58 44.77
N LYS A 634 20.77 0.73 44.79
CA LYS A 634 21.83 0.81 45.81
C LYS A 634 22.74 2.03 45.64
N LEU A 635 22.77 2.65 44.46
CA LEU A 635 23.40 3.96 44.25
C LEU A 635 22.54 5.13 44.79
N MET A 636 21.22 4.91 44.97
CA MET A 636 20.25 5.96 45.26
C MET A 636 19.51 5.72 46.59
N PRO A 637 20.21 5.64 47.74
CA PRO A 637 19.59 5.35 49.04
C PRO A 637 18.56 6.41 49.46
N ASN A 638 18.73 7.66 49.01
CA ASN A 638 17.83 8.80 49.27
C ASN A 638 17.13 9.26 47.98
N ASP A 639 16.94 8.36 47.01
CA ASP A 639 16.38 8.62 45.68
C ASP A 639 17.06 9.83 44.99
N GLU A 640 16.32 10.79 44.40
CA GLU A 640 16.88 11.93 43.64
C GLU A 640 17.93 12.75 44.41
N GLU A 641 17.85 12.84 45.75
CA GLU A 641 18.88 13.55 46.53
C GLU A 641 20.28 12.92 46.38
N SER A 642 20.36 11.62 46.07
CA SER A 642 21.63 10.89 45.95
C SER A 642 22.36 11.18 44.64
N VAL A 643 21.67 11.69 43.62
CA VAL A 643 22.21 11.88 42.26
C VAL A 643 23.45 12.78 42.27
N LYS A 644 23.47 13.79 43.14
CA LYS A 644 24.58 14.72 43.34
C LYS A 644 25.88 14.04 43.80
N ASP A 645 25.77 12.89 44.45
CA ASP A 645 26.87 12.14 45.07
C ASP A 645 27.35 10.96 44.19
N VAL A 646 26.69 10.71 43.05
CA VAL A 646 27.01 9.63 42.10
C VAL A 646 27.81 10.20 40.91
N THR A 647 28.97 9.61 40.61
CA THR A 647 29.80 9.97 39.44
C THR A 647 29.40 9.20 38.18
N LYS A 648 29.90 9.64 37.01
CA LYS A 648 29.75 8.95 35.73
C LYS A 648 30.22 7.49 35.80
N GLU A 649 31.37 7.26 36.46
CA GLU A 649 32.00 5.95 36.61
C GLU A 649 31.14 5.02 37.48
N MET A 650 30.63 5.54 38.60
CA MET A 650 29.72 4.79 39.49
C MET A 650 28.45 4.35 38.75
N ALA A 651 27.84 5.24 37.97
CA ALA A 651 26.66 4.92 37.17
C ALA A 651 26.96 3.91 36.05
N VAL A 652 28.05 4.10 35.29
CA VAL A 652 28.47 3.17 34.23
C VAL A 652 28.72 1.76 34.79
N GLU A 653 29.48 1.62 35.88
CA GLU A 653 29.79 0.31 36.44
C GLU A 653 28.56 -0.39 37.06
N ALA A 654 27.63 0.36 37.67
CA ALA A 654 26.35 -0.21 38.12
C ALA A 654 25.46 -0.69 36.96
N VAL A 655 25.47 0.04 35.83
CA VAL A 655 24.79 -0.39 34.59
C VAL A 655 25.46 -1.64 34.01
N LYS A 656 26.79 -1.67 33.86
CA LYS A 656 27.53 -2.88 33.41
C LYS A 656 27.25 -4.10 34.30
N ALA A 657 27.32 -3.94 35.62
CA ALA A 657 27.03 -5.01 36.57
C ALA A 657 25.58 -5.51 36.44
N SER A 658 24.63 -4.61 36.16
CA SER A 658 23.23 -4.97 35.96
C SER A 658 22.97 -5.66 34.61
N MET A 659 23.62 -5.22 33.52
CA MET A 659 23.60 -5.94 32.24
C MET A 659 24.21 -7.35 32.37
N LYS A 660 25.27 -7.50 33.18
CA LYS A 660 25.85 -8.81 33.50
C LYS A 660 24.89 -9.72 34.26
N VAL A 661 24.08 -9.18 35.17
CA VAL A 661 23.03 -9.95 35.87
C VAL A 661 21.88 -10.32 34.93
N LEU A 662 21.49 -9.43 34.01
CA LEU A 662 20.50 -9.74 32.97
C LEU A 662 20.94 -10.91 32.09
N PHE A 663 22.16 -10.90 31.56
CA PHE A 663 22.69 -12.00 30.73
C PHE A 663 22.63 -13.39 31.39
N TYR A 664 22.82 -13.46 32.72
CA TYR A 664 22.72 -14.74 33.46
C TYR A 664 21.30 -15.11 33.91
N ARG A 665 20.28 -14.26 33.70
CA ARG A 665 18.95 -14.40 34.33
C ARG A 665 17.73 -14.08 33.46
N ASP A 666 17.90 -13.33 32.38
CA ASP A 666 16.90 -13.10 31.33
C ASP A 666 17.31 -13.93 30.10
N ALA A 667 16.51 -14.96 29.79
CA ALA A 667 16.74 -15.83 28.64
C ALA A 667 16.54 -15.15 27.27
N ARG A 668 16.18 -13.86 27.25
CA ARG A 668 16.05 -13.01 26.06
C ARG A 668 17.04 -11.83 26.07
N SER A 669 18.13 -11.93 26.83
CA SER A 669 19.27 -10.99 26.82
C SER A 669 20.54 -11.65 26.25
N MET A 670 21.61 -10.88 25.99
CA MET A 670 22.85 -11.34 25.33
C MET A 670 24.12 -10.79 25.95
N ASP A 671 25.27 -11.33 25.52
CA ASP A 671 26.60 -10.88 25.87
C ASP A 671 27.00 -9.54 25.20
N LYS A 672 26.31 -9.16 24.12
CA LYS A 672 26.48 -7.88 23.41
C LYS A 672 25.37 -6.89 23.76
N TYR A 673 25.79 -5.66 24.06
CA TYR A 673 24.88 -4.57 24.40
C TYR A 673 25.36 -3.22 23.87
N SER A 674 24.50 -2.23 23.97
CA SER A 674 24.81 -0.83 23.67
C SER A 674 24.60 0.00 24.94
N ILE A 675 25.46 0.99 25.17
CA ILE A 675 25.44 1.88 26.34
C ILE A 675 25.76 3.30 25.89
N ALA A 676 24.93 4.26 26.31
CA ALA A 676 25.14 5.67 26.07
C ALA A 676 25.32 6.42 27.40
N VAL A 677 26.24 7.38 27.41
CA VAL A 677 26.34 8.39 28.47
C VAL A 677 25.94 9.73 27.87
N VAL A 678 24.90 10.35 28.42
CA VAL A 678 24.39 11.65 28.01
C VAL A 678 24.82 12.71 29.01
N THR A 679 25.39 13.80 28.50
CA THR A 679 25.83 14.98 29.26
C THR A 679 25.50 16.24 28.46
N LYS A 680 25.75 17.42 29.03
CA LYS A 680 25.64 18.70 28.30
C LYS A 680 26.49 18.75 27.03
N ASP A 681 27.62 18.02 27.03
CA ASP A 681 28.63 18.02 25.97
C ASP A 681 28.28 17.08 24.80
N GLY A 682 27.16 16.34 24.90
CA GLY A 682 26.69 15.40 23.88
C GLY A 682 26.31 14.01 24.41
N VAL A 683 26.08 13.10 23.46
CA VAL A 683 25.83 11.67 23.70
C VAL A 683 27.08 10.84 23.35
N GLU A 684 27.72 10.24 24.35
CA GLU A 684 28.76 9.23 24.17
C GLU A 684 28.10 7.84 24.04
N LEU A 685 27.66 7.47 22.85
CA LEU A 685 27.12 6.13 22.53
C LEU A 685 28.27 5.15 22.21
N LYS A 686 28.24 3.98 22.83
CA LYS A 686 29.03 2.80 22.48
C LYS A 686 28.09 1.64 22.14
N GLU A 687 28.40 0.94 21.06
CA GLU A 687 27.60 -0.17 20.55
C GLU A 687 28.43 -1.44 20.46
N ASP A 688 27.75 -2.59 20.53
CA ASP A 688 28.33 -3.94 20.45
C ASP A 688 29.38 -4.23 21.55
N GLU A 689 29.32 -3.46 22.64
CA GLU A 689 30.09 -3.66 23.87
C GLU A 689 29.84 -5.08 24.38
N LYS A 690 30.93 -5.79 24.71
CA LYS A 690 30.85 -7.17 25.17
C LYS A 690 30.98 -7.25 26.70
N LEU A 691 30.09 -8.00 27.33
CA LEU A 691 30.16 -8.28 28.77
C LEU A 691 31.49 -8.97 29.15
N GLU A 692 32.25 -8.31 30.01
CA GLU A 692 33.55 -8.79 30.48
C GLU A 692 33.44 -9.90 31.54
N ASN A 693 34.50 -10.72 31.64
CA ASN A 693 34.69 -11.70 32.70
C ASN A 693 33.48 -12.65 32.88
N GLN A 694 32.96 -13.17 31.76
CA GLN A 694 31.91 -14.19 31.74
C GLN A 694 32.49 -15.58 32.05
N SER A 695 31.72 -16.42 32.73
CA SER A 695 32.00 -17.85 32.87
C SER A 695 30.70 -18.60 33.09
N TRP A 696 30.37 -19.53 32.19
CA TRP A 696 29.30 -20.50 32.36
C TRP A 696 29.80 -21.83 32.95
N GLY A 697 31.07 -21.93 33.40
CA GLY A 697 31.62 -23.17 33.98
C GLY A 697 31.00 -23.62 35.30
N PHE A 698 30.07 -22.84 35.87
CA PHE A 698 29.22 -23.27 36.97
C PHE A 698 27.96 -24.03 36.50
N ALA A 699 27.59 -23.93 35.22
CA ALA A 699 26.38 -24.53 34.66
C ALA A 699 26.41 -26.06 34.72
N ASP A 700 27.58 -26.66 34.50
CA ASP A 700 27.80 -28.12 34.64
C ASP A 700 27.58 -28.62 36.08
N GLN A 701 27.57 -27.72 37.07
CA GLN A 701 27.28 -28.02 38.47
C GLN A 701 25.78 -27.84 38.82
N ILE A 702 24.97 -27.29 37.90
CA ILE A 702 23.53 -27.15 38.08
C ILE A 702 22.84 -28.41 37.57
N ARG A 703 22.41 -29.26 38.51
CA ARG A 703 21.73 -30.52 38.21
C ARG A 703 20.47 -30.28 37.35
N GLY A 704 20.47 -30.86 36.14
CA GLY A 704 19.39 -30.68 35.16
C GLY A 704 19.61 -29.57 34.13
N TYR A 705 20.80 -28.95 34.10
CA TYR A 705 21.23 -28.08 33.01
C TYR A 705 22.09 -28.87 32.00
N GLY A 706 21.86 -28.66 30.70
CA GLY A 706 22.52 -29.43 29.63
C GLY A 706 22.04 -30.90 29.53
N THR A 707 22.81 -31.75 28.83
CA THR A 707 22.46 -33.16 28.58
C THR A 707 22.79 -34.09 29.76
N GLN A 708 22.48 -33.67 30.99
CA GLN A 708 22.65 -34.48 32.19
C GLN A 708 21.51 -35.48 32.36
N THR A 709 21.56 -36.59 31.61
CA THR A 709 20.66 -37.73 31.81
C THR A 709 21.17 -38.61 32.96
N ALA A 710 20.47 -38.52 34.10
CA ALA A 710 20.66 -39.20 35.40
C ALA A 710 21.67 -38.56 36.39
#